data_AF-A0A0S8J4Z6-F1
#
_entry.id   AF-A0A0S8J4Z6-F1
#
_cell.length_a   1.000
_cell.length_b   1.000
_cell.length_c   1.000
_cell.angle_alpha   90.00
_cell.angle_beta   90.00
_cell.angle_gamma   90.00
#
_symmetry.space_group_name_H-M   'P 1'
#
loop_
_entity.id
_entity.type
_entity.pdbx_description
1 polymer ?
#
loop_
_entity_poly.entity_id
_entity_poly.type
_entity_poly.pdbx_seq_one_letter_code
_entity_poly.pdbx_strand_id
1 'polypeptide(L)'
;MRKSGLVLWLTVGLILLSLSAYGATRQHLATSGQPVDGGEPVPFQLAKRAATYFAEGLSVQGELGPVYTYYGVDGEPSVYVFVFSLNQTSFPKETEILKKVALGWEVYQQKRMIGDGEGINLAKKMITGQGDFLTVVVSARSELGPVVEYFYGLPLHYSAREKALKIAVDEIGEQKTGLSRVIFCSPFDIWFEFVSGDQRSYVSPLLFTPGKAEKVFLAYPMKMTEAQKEKIKSDWEEIENGEGFDLSLDQFRITGVPDFDWSYGCSPTAGADVLGYWNAHGYDLLIDYYFDRWDPLEYEWDYNVPNVQQQLSWAMNTDSSTGGTYLSDMGPGIRMVCNHPDYENNYGFEDYTDYDQSLGYLINEIRLGYPAVWNVFSHPYYGNHSICAMGWGPPDTTYICIHDTWSSTPEEMLVNWHGWSNDRYTVAVRPGSASVYSYDNIHATNASMNITNYGAIGDETNLDFVWNGTDQLFDGTLILAWVVPGDTMIAMDMFTTHVKDSWYPYNALTIVDTTFGEFGKTAFIDTIGLGLVVEQYSVGSSDPAYGDFILQQYVIKNTADTAMQAYVSLSMDWDIFDAYNNDSKGDSVHNLAWHWCPSQIANRRYKFGALRVPSDDTPVIGYEAVSHQYFIYPQEGWRDDQLWQLITKGSWQDDSSGYDISLLLTPGIITLEPDSVHLESFIIFGVDTTQHLIGPEWWKPMLRFCGFYRGDVNEDGEIDGADVVFLIDYLFKNGDQPDPSVEQGDVNDDQVVNVADVVSLIDYLFKGGPCPIDHNLFLPQPWKSKFVRPSLFTNLNWQ
;
A
#
# COMPACT_ATOMS: atom_id res chain seq x y z
N MET A 1 57.14 11.77 20.84
CA MET A 1 56.45 12.66 21.79
C MET A 1 55.89 11.80 22.92
N ARG A 2 56.49 11.89 24.12
CA ARG A 2 56.03 11.20 25.35
C ARG A 2 55.25 12.22 26.18
N LYS A 3 53.91 12.17 26.16
CA LYS A 3 52.94 12.71 27.15
C LYS A 3 51.55 12.72 26.50
N SER A 4 50.87 11.57 26.43
CA SER A 4 49.45 11.49 26.03
C SER A 4 48.71 10.26 26.56
N GLY A 5 49.38 9.36 27.30
CA GLY A 5 48.76 8.10 27.75
C GLY A 5 48.13 8.10 29.16
N LEU A 6 48.08 9.24 29.86
CA LEU A 6 47.68 9.26 31.29
C LEU A 6 46.42 10.11 31.61
N VAL A 7 45.80 10.76 30.62
CA VAL A 7 44.60 11.59 30.84
C VAL A 7 43.30 10.83 30.55
N LEU A 8 43.35 9.73 29.79
CA LEU A 8 42.14 9.02 29.33
C LEU A 8 41.47 8.13 30.40
N TRP A 9 42.17 7.78 31.48
CA TRP A 9 41.63 6.88 32.53
C TRP A 9 40.90 7.60 33.68
N LEU A 10 41.02 8.93 33.78
CA LEU A 10 40.39 9.70 34.86
C LEU A 10 38.99 10.22 34.51
N THR A 11 38.61 10.27 33.23
CA THR A 11 37.30 10.78 32.79
C THR A 11 36.18 9.73 32.87
N VAL A 12 36.52 8.43 32.79
CA VAL A 12 35.54 7.33 32.84
C VAL A 12 34.96 7.11 34.24
N GLY A 13 35.63 7.57 35.30
CA GLY A 13 35.23 7.35 36.69
C GLY A 13 34.21 8.34 37.27
N LEU A 14 33.95 9.48 36.61
CA LEU A 14 33.10 10.57 37.15
C LEU A 14 31.71 10.66 36.52
N ILE A 15 31.42 9.87 35.48
CA ILE A 15 30.15 9.93 34.73
C ILE A 15 29.08 8.97 35.32
N LEU A 16 29.45 8.08 36.24
CA LEU A 16 28.54 7.05 36.79
C LEU A 16 27.70 7.48 38.01
N LEU A 17 27.68 8.77 38.39
CA LEU A 17 27.11 9.22 39.68
C LEU A 17 25.94 10.22 39.63
N SER A 18 25.27 10.42 38.49
CA SER A 18 24.07 11.30 38.44
C SER A 18 22.74 10.60 38.13
N LEU A 19 22.70 9.26 38.08
CA LEU A 19 21.46 8.48 37.91
C LEU A 19 20.82 8.12 39.26
N SER A 20 20.45 9.13 40.05
CA SER A 20 19.38 8.99 41.04
C SER A 20 18.99 10.38 41.57
N ALA A 21 17.74 10.76 41.31
CA ALA A 21 17.03 11.98 41.73
C ALA A 21 17.02 13.10 40.70
N TYR A 22 15.87 13.30 40.05
CA TYR A 22 15.18 14.58 40.04
C TYR A 22 13.72 14.37 39.64
N GLY A 23 12.84 14.48 40.63
CA GLY A 23 11.40 14.62 40.42
C GLY A 23 11.04 16.08 40.19
N ALA A 24 10.19 16.30 39.19
CA ALA A 24 9.26 17.40 38.98
C ALA A 24 9.66 18.82 39.45
N THR A 25 9.89 19.70 38.46
CA THR A 25 9.40 21.09 38.56
C THR A 25 8.97 21.57 37.18
N ARG A 26 7.64 21.64 36.94
CA ARG A 26 7.01 22.22 35.75
C ARG A 26 7.22 23.74 35.77
N GLN A 27 7.82 24.30 34.72
CA GLN A 27 7.68 25.72 34.40
C GLN A 27 7.16 25.81 32.97
N HIS A 28 5.87 26.17 32.84
CA HIS A 28 5.23 26.46 31.55
C HIS A 28 5.86 27.71 30.95
N LEU A 29 6.57 27.55 29.83
CA LEU A 29 6.79 28.65 28.90
C LEU A 29 5.56 28.69 27.98
N ALA A 30 4.61 29.57 28.33
CA ALA A 30 3.51 29.90 27.45
C ALA A 30 4.02 30.84 26.35
N THR A 31 4.24 30.31 25.15
CA THR A 31 4.35 31.11 23.92
C THR A 31 3.07 30.96 23.12
N SER A 32 2.57 32.08 22.63
CA SER A 32 1.28 32.25 21.96
C SER A 32 1.17 31.43 20.67
N GLY A 33 0.65 30.22 20.81
CA GLY A 33 0.04 29.37 19.80
C GLY A 33 -0.86 28.44 20.59
N GLN A 34 -2.11 28.22 20.16
CA GLN A 34 -2.96 27.21 20.80
C GLN A 34 -2.21 25.86 20.77
N PRO A 35 -2.25 25.06 21.84
CA PRO A 35 -1.65 23.72 21.80
C PRO A 35 -2.37 22.93 20.72
N VAL A 36 -1.62 22.44 19.74
CA VAL A 36 -2.11 21.52 18.72
C VAL A 36 -1.33 20.23 18.93
N ASP A 37 -1.94 19.33 19.70
CA ASP A 37 -1.86 17.87 19.65
C ASP A 37 -2.64 17.36 20.87
N GLY A 38 -3.86 16.92 20.63
CA GLY A 38 -4.89 16.72 21.65
C GLY A 38 -5.69 15.45 21.43
N GLY A 39 -5.06 14.32 21.11
CA GLY A 39 -5.70 13.03 21.30
C GLY A 39 -5.57 12.52 22.74
N GLU A 40 -6.31 11.46 23.05
CA GLU A 40 -6.37 10.93 24.40
C GLU A 40 -5.07 10.16 24.72
N PRO A 41 -4.53 10.28 25.96
CA PRO A 41 -3.35 9.52 26.35
C PRO A 41 -3.60 8.01 26.25
N VAL A 42 -2.73 7.30 25.54
CA VAL A 42 -2.76 5.85 25.45
C VAL A 42 -2.17 5.25 26.74
N PRO A 43 -2.88 4.31 27.41
CA PRO A 43 -2.35 3.64 28.58
C PRO A 43 -1.06 2.87 28.26
N PHE A 44 -0.02 3.01 29.09
CA PHE A 44 1.26 2.33 28.89
C PHE A 44 1.14 0.81 28.68
N GLN A 45 0.20 0.14 29.36
CA GLN A 45 0.00 -1.30 29.19
C GLN A 45 -0.59 -1.65 27.82
N LEU A 46 -1.43 -0.79 27.25
CA LEU A 46 -1.96 -0.97 25.91
C LEU A 46 -0.86 -0.77 24.87
N ALA A 47 -0.06 0.29 25.01
CA ALA A 47 1.12 0.53 24.18
C ALA A 47 2.14 -0.63 24.25
N LYS A 48 2.41 -1.14 25.46
CA LYS A 48 3.28 -2.31 25.65
C LYS A 48 2.73 -3.56 24.98
N ARG A 49 1.40 -3.76 25.01
CA ARG A 49 0.74 -4.87 24.32
C ARG A 49 0.93 -4.74 22.81
N ALA A 50 0.68 -3.56 22.23
CA ALA A 50 0.92 -3.29 20.81
C ALA A 50 2.37 -3.65 20.40
N ALA A 51 3.37 -3.13 21.12
CA ALA A 51 4.77 -3.45 20.84
C ALA A 51 5.08 -4.95 20.92
N THR A 52 4.49 -5.65 21.88
CA THR A 52 4.72 -7.09 22.09
C THR A 52 4.08 -7.90 20.97
N TYR A 53 2.82 -7.63 20.62
CA TYR A 53 2.14 -8.29 19.51
C TYR A 53 2.84 -8.04 18.18
N PHE A 54 3.36 -6.82 17.96
CA PHE A 54 4.11 -6.50 16.76
C PHE A 54 5.42 -7.31 16.69
N ALA A 55 6.19 -7.35 17.78
CA ALA A 55 7.42 -8.14 17.85
C ALA A 55 7.15 -9.65 17.70
N GLU A 56 6.09 -10.18 18.31
CA GLU A 56 5.65 -11.57 18.18
C GLU A 56 5.25 -11.90 16.74
N GLY A 57 4.52 -11.00 16.07
CA GLY A 57 4.19 -11.13 14.65
C GLY A 57 5.43 -11.20 13.75
N LEU A 58 6.49 -10.44 14.10
CA LEU A 58 7.79 -10.50 13.42
C LEU A 58 8.62 -11.74 13.81
N SER A 59 8.04 -12.69 14.55
CA SER A 59 8.72 -13.88 15.09
C SER A 59 9.92 -13.56 15.99
N VAL A 60 9.93 -12.39 16.64
CA VAL A 60 10.97 -12.01 17.60
C VAL A 60 10.64 -12.57 18.97
N GLN A 61 11.51 -13.46 19.47
CA GLN A 61 11.33 -14.16 20.76
C GLN A 61 12.24 -13.64 21.89
N GLY A 62 13.03 -12.60 21.66
CA GLY A 62 13.98 -12.12 22.68
C GLY A 62 13.36 -11.25 23.76
N GLU A 63 14.14 -11.01 24.81
CA GLU A 63 13.70 -10.26 25.98
C GLU A 63 13.52 -8.77 25.66
N LEU A 64 12.43 -8.18 26.18
CA LEU A 64 12.18 -6.74 26.16
C LEU A 64 13.11 -6.01 27.16
N GLY A 65 13.86 -5.04 26.67
CA GLY A 65 14.73 -4.18 27.45
C GLY A 65 14.00 -3.04 28.18
N PRO A 66 14.75 -2.05 28.69
CA PRO A 66 14.17 -0.83 29.24
C PRO A 66 13.32 -0.10 28.19
N VAL A 67 12.12 0.35 28.60
CA VAL A 67 11.22 1.14 27.74
C VAL A 67 11.49 2.62 28.01
N TYR A 68 11.65 3.39 26.94
CA TYR A 68 11.91 4.82 27.02
C TYR A 68 10.68 5.61 26.58
N THR A 69 10.40 6.71 27.27
CA THR A 69 9.37 7.66 26.85
C THR A 69 10.04 8.82 26.12
N TYR A 70 9.58 9.10 24.91
CA TYR A 70 9.89 10.35 24.24
C TYR A 70 8.71 11.30 24.37
N TYR A 71 9.02 12.59 24.46
CA TYR A 71 8.05 13.62 24.81
C TYR A 71 7.71 14.46 23.60
N GLY A 72 6.45 14.89 23.50
CA GLY A 72 6.05 15.91 22.55
C GLY A 72 6.62 17.27 22.95
N VAL A 73 6.43 18.23 22.05
CA VAL A 73 6.84 19.63 22.25
C VAL A 73 6.05 20.32 23.38
N ASP A 74 4.86 19.82 23.68
CA ASP A 74 4.04 20.19 24.84
C ASP A 74 4.57 19.64 26.17
N GLY A 75 5.54 18.72 26.12
CA GLY A 75 6.15 18.06 27.28
C GLY A 75 5.37 16.86 27.82
N GLU A 76 4.29 16.45 27.18
CA GLU A 76 3.56 15.22 27.51
C GLU A 76 4.11 14.04 26.66
N PRO A 77 3.93 12.77 27.08
CA PRO A 77 4.39 11.62 26.30
C PRO A 77 3.87 11.67 24.85
N SER A 78 4.77 11.44 23.88
CA SER A 78 4.43 11.38 22.46
C SER A 78 4.52 9.94 21.95
N VAL A 79 5.62 9.25 22.26
CA VAL A 79 5.81 7.83 21.94
C VAL A 79 6.49 7.07 23.07
N TYR A 80 6.26 5.77 23.10
CA TYR A 80 7.01 4.79 23.89
C TYR A 80 7.92 3.99 22.96
N VAL A 81 9.19 3.87 23.32
CA VAL A 81 10.21 3.16 22.53
C VAL A 81 10.55 1.85 23.21
N PHE A 82 10.18 0.75 22.56
CA PHE A 82 10.38 -0.62 23.01
C PHE A 82 11.56 -1.24 22.26
N VAL A 83 12.51 -1.82 22.98
CA VAL A 83 13.70 -2.44 22.39
C VAL A 83 13.74 -3.92 22.76
N PHE A 84 13.69 -4.79 21.77
CA PHE A 84 13.75 -6.23 21.92
C PHE A 84 15.13 -6.73 21.49
N SER A 85 15.64 -7.74 22.19
CA SER A 85 16.79 -8.50 21.70
C SER A 85 16.35 -9.50 20.61
N LEU A 86 17.18 -9.75 19.60
CA LEU A 86 16.85 -10.73 18.53
C LEU A 86 17.43 -12.12 18.81
N ASN A 87 18.69 -12.16 19.23
CA ASN A 87 19.51 -13.38 19.26
C ASN A 87 20.01 -13.74 20.66
N GLN A 88 19.42 -13.15 21.71
CA GLN A 88 19.90 -13.31 23.08
C GLN A 88 18.74 -13.68 24.01
N THR A 89 19.02 -14.58 24.96
CA THR A 89 18.07 -15.01 25.99
C THR A 89 17.94 -14.01 27.13
N SER A 90 18.77 -12.96 27.14
CA SER A 90 18.72 -11.87 28.10
C SER A 90 19.07 -10.54 27.45
N PHE A 91 18.40 -9.46 27.83
CA PHE A 91 18.72 -8.12 27.33
C PHE A 91 20.06 -7.62 27.92
N PRO A 92 21.04 -7.18 27.09
CA PRO A 92 22.33 -6.66 27.56
C PRO A 92 22.21 -5.46 28.48
N LYS A 93 23.19 -5.28 29.37
CA LYS A 93 23.24 -4.06 30.19
C LYS A 93 23.52 -2.85 29.30
N GLU A 94 22.89 -1.73 29.59
CA GLU A 94 23.12 -0.45 28.89
C GLU A 94 24.62 -0.10 28.77
N THR A 95 25.41 -0.35 29.83
CA THR A 95 26.87 -0.12 29.80
C THR A 95 27.64 -0.98 28.79
N GLU A 96 27.10 -2.15 28.41
CA GLU A 96 27.70 -3.03 27.42
C GLU A 96 27.31 -2.58 26.01
N ILE A 97 26.04 -2.20 25.82
CA ILE A 97 25.54 -1.59 24.57
C ILE A 97 26.36 -0.35 24.23
N LEU A 98 26.47 0.61 25.16
CA LEU A 98 27.20 1.86 24.94
C LEU A 98 28.69 1.63 24.62
N LYS A 99 29.33 0.61 25.22
CA LYS A 99 30.71 0.24 24.88
C LYS A 99 30.84 -0.28 23.45
N LYS A 100 29.88 -1.08 22.99
CA LYS A 100 29.86 -1.60 21.62
C LYS A 100 29.64 -0.48 20.60
N VAL A 101 28.71 0.43 20.90
CA VAL A 101 28.46 1.63 20.08
C VAL A 101 29.71 2.51 19.99
N ALA A 102 30.35 2.82 21.12
CA ALA A 102 31.58 3.62 21.15
C ALA A 102 32.71 2.97 20.34
N LEU A 103 32.91 1.65 20.47
CA LEU A 103 33.86 0.91 19.65
C LEU A 103 33.47 0.95 18.16
N GLY A 104 32.18 0.85 17.84
CA GLY A 104 31.66 0.98 16.48
C GLY A 104 32.06 2.31 15.86
N TRP A 105 31.89 3.42 16.57
CA TRP A 105 32.36 4.74 16.14
C TRP A 105 33.87 4.81 15.95
N GLU A 106 34.67 4.20 16.83
CA GLU A 106 36.13 4.13 16.66
C GLU A 106 36.52 3.35 15.39
N VAL A 107 35.88 2.21 15.13
CA VAL A 107 36.11 1.40 13.92
C VAL A 107 35.64 2.17 12.69
N TYR A 108 34.47 2.80 12.73
CA TYR A 108 33.91 3.60 11.64
C TYR A 108 34.92 4.65 11.16
N GLN A 109 35.47 5.42 12.10
CA GLN A 109 36.48 6.44 11.81
C GLN A 109 37.78 5.84 11.23
N GLN A 110 38.23 4.70 11.74
CA GLN A 110 39.43 4.02 11.22
C GLN A 110 39.25 3.48 9.80
N LYS A 111 38.09 2.87 9.52
CA LYS A 111 37.79 2.22 8.23
C LYS A 111 37.47 3.23 7.13
N ARG A 112 36.80 4.33 7.47
CA ARG A 112 36.59 5.47 6.56
C ARG A 112 37.92 6.03 6.03
N MET A 113 38.90 6.28 6.90
CA MET A 113 40.21 6.85 6.50
C MET A 113 41.00 6.01 5.46
N ILE A 114 40.67 4.74 5.28
CA ILE A 114 41.36 3.84 4.33
C ILE A 114 40.46 3.37 3.18
N GLY A 115 39.23 3.87 3.08
CA GLY A 115 38.26 3.48 2.04
C GLY A 115 37.81 2.01 2.13
N ASP A 116 37.79 1.42 3.34
CA ASP A 116 37.35 0.03 3.55
C ASP A 116 35.83 -0.05 3.73
N GLY A 117 35.10 -0.11 2.62
CA GLY A 117 33.62 -0.15 2.59
C GLY A 117 33.01 -1.27 3.43
N GLU A 118 33.56 -2.49 3.39
CA GLU A 118 33.08 -3.59 4.23
C GLU A 118 33.29 -3.30 5.72
N GLY A 119 34.44 -2.73 6.07
CA GLY A 119 34.72 -2.31 7.45
C GLY A 119 33.80 -1.19 7.94
N ILE A 120 33.42 -0.26 7.07
CA ILE A 120 32.46 0.82 7.35
C ILE A 120 31.08 0.23 7.62
N ASN A 121 30.59 -0.68 6.78
CA ASN A 121 29.30 -1.34 6.95
C ASN A 121 29.24 -2.16 8.25
N LEU A 122 30.33 -2.87 8.58
CA LEU A 122 30.44 -3.58 9.85
C LEU A 122 30.37 -2.61 11.05
N ALA A 123 31.04 -1.46 10.95
CA ALA A 123 31.02 -0.45 12.01
C ALA A 123 29.63 0.19 12.17
N LYS A 124 28.92 0.49 11.07
CA LYS A 124 27.52 0.94 11.08
C LYS A 124 26.66 -0.05 11.87
N LYS A 125 26.73 -1.35 11.57
CA LYS A 125 25.99 -2.40 12.31
C LYS A 125 26.32 -2.44 13.80
N MET A 126 27.56 -2.15 14.19
CA MET A 126 27.94 -2.04 15.61
C MET A 126 27.36 -0.80 16.30
N ILE A 127 27.29 0.33 15.61
CA ILE A 127 26.73 1.60 16.11
C ILE A 127 25.21 1.51 16.23
N THR A 128 24.55 0.99 15.21
CA THR A 128 23.09 0.90 15.11
C THR A 128 22.56 -0.33 15.82
N GLY A 129 23.39 -1.31 16.18
CA GLY A 129 22.93 -2.57 16.79
C GLY A 129 22.12 -3.45 15.83
N GLN A 130 22.20 -3.19 14.53
CA GLN A 130 21.52 -3.97 13.50
C GLN A 130 21.95 -5.44 13.56
N GLY A 131 20.96 -6.34 13.53
CA GLY A 131 21.13 -7.79 13.71
C GLY A 131 21.15 -8.27 15.16
N ASP A 132 21.23 -7.37 16.15
CA ASP A 132 21.15 -7.72 17.58
C ASP A 132 19.81 -7.30 18.22
N PHE A 133 19.18 -6.24 17.71
CA PHE A 133 18.02 -5.60 18.32
C PHE A 133 16.91 -5.30 17.30
N LEU A 134 15.67 -5.28 17.80
CA LEU A 134 14.50 -4.70 17.14
C LEU A 134 14.02 -3.53 18.00
N THR A 135 13.79 -2.38 17.38
CA THR A 135 13.13 -1.24 18.03
C THR A 135 11.73 -1.08 17.44
N VAL A 136 10.72 -1.00 18.31
CA VAL A 136 9.34 -0.69 17.95
C VAL A 136 8.93 0.59 18.67
N VAL A 137 8.54 1.60 17.90
CA VAL A 137 8.07 2.89 18.40
C VAL A 137 6.55 2.90 18.36
N VAL A 138 5.94 3.03 19.52
CA VAL A 138 4.48 2.95 19.71
C VAL A 138 3.96 4.30 20.15
N SER A 139 2.84 4.73 19.56
CA SER A 139 2.25 6.01 19.95
C SER A 139 1.79 6.01 21.41
N ALA A 140 2.05 7.12 22.11
CA ALA A 140 1.51 7.38 23.44
C ALA A 140 0.18 8.15 23.39
N ARG A 141 -0.35 8.40 22.19
CA ARG A 141 -1.56 9.20 21.95
C ARG A 141 -2.44 8.55 20.87
N SER A 142 -3.75 8.57 21.07
CA SER A 142 -4.71 7.77 20.30
C SER A 142 -4.97 8.28 18.88
N GLU A 143 -4.47 9.45 18.52
CA GLU A 143 -4.58 10.07 17.20
C GLU A 143 -3.62 9.48 16.17
N LEU A 144 -2.65 8.68 16.60
CA LEU A 144 -1.72 7.96 15.73
C LEU A 144 -1.98 6.46 15.83
N GLY A 145 -1.63 5.73 14.77
CA GLY A 145 -1.68 4.28 14.77
C GLY A 145 -0.84 3.66 15.91
N PRO A 146 -1.15 2.40 16.32
CA PRO A 146 -0.46 1.75 17.42
C PRO A 146 1.06 1.72 17.26
N VAL A 147 1.56 1.34 16.09
CA VAL A 147 2.99 1.41 15.75
C VAL A 147 3.20 2.55 14.77
N VAL A 148 4.16 3.43 15.06
CA VAL A 148 4.46 4.59 14.20
C VAL A 148 5.75 4.41 13.40
N GLU A 149 6.69 3.61 13.91
CA GLU A 149 7.99 3.37 13.28
C GLU A 149 8.57 2.09 13.89
N TYR A 150 9.28 1.30 13.08
CA TYR A 150 10.11 0.23 13.62
C TYR A 150 11.32 -0.03 12.73
N PHE A 151 12.35 -0.62 13.32
CA PHE A 151 13.58 -0.95 12.60
C PHE A 151 14.40 -1.99 13.36
N TYR A 152 15.20 -2.76 12.63
CA TYR A 152 16.16 -3.70 13.20
C TYR A 152 17.42 -2.96 13.66
N GLY A 153 17.39 -2.44 14.89
CA GLY A 153 18.51 -1.76 15.51
C GLY A 153 18.16 -1.19 16.88
N LEU A 154 19.06 -0.37 17.39
CA LEU A 154 18.98 0.40 18.63
C LEU A 154 18.41 1.80 18.33
N PRO A 155 17.60 2.36 19.24
CA PRO A 155 17.13 3.73 19.09
C PRO A 155 18.26 4.76 19.22
N LEU A 156 18.05 5.94 18.64
CA LEU A 156 19.06 7.00 18.52
C LEU A 156 19.67 7.46 19.86
N HIS A 157 18.96 7.33 20.97
CA HIS A 157 19.51 7.70 22.29
C HIS A 157 20.65 6.76 22.73
N TYR A 158 20.83 5.60 22.09
CA TYR A 158 22.04 4.79 22.19
C TYR A 158 23.07 5.16 21.14
N SER A 159 22.69 5.21 19.86
CA SER A 159 23.64 5.34 18.73
C SER A 159 24.27 6.74 18.62
N ALA A 160 23.50 7.80 18.92
CA ALA A 160 23.87 9.19 18.63
C ALA A 160 24.16 10.06 19.88
N ARG A 161 23.75 9.63 21.08
CA ARG A 161 23.79 10.45 22.31
C ARG A 161 25.17 11.01 22.65
N GLU A 162 26.24 10.23 22.52
CA GLU A 162 27.58 10.71 22.88
C GLU A 162 28.10 11.79 21.92
N LYS A 163 27.81 11.67 20.62
CA LYS A 163 28.18 12.69 19.61
C LYS A 163 27.38 13.97 19.88
N ALA A 164 26.06 13.86 20.10
CA ALA A 164 25.20 15.00 20.43
C ALA A 164 25.57 15.69 21.76
N LEU A 165 25.98 14.92 22.79
CA LEU A 165 26.42 15.48 24.07
C LEU A 165 27.66 16.37 23.92
N LYS A 166 28.61 16.01 23.05
CA LYS A 166 29.80 16.83 22.81
C LYS A 166 29.42 18.21 22.27
N ILE A 167 28.50 18.26 21.31
CA ILE A 167 27.98 19.51 20.74
C ILE A 167 27.28 20.35 21.80
N ALA A 168 26.43 19.74 22.62
CA ALA A 168 25.77 20.44 23.72
C ALA A 168 26.78 20.98 24.74
N VAL A 169 27.83 20.23 25.07
CA VAL A 169 28.89 20.68 25.98
C VAL A 169 29.64 21.89 25.41
N ASP A 170 29.90 21.91 24.11
CA ASP A 170 30.53 23.06 23.45
C ASP A 170 29.63 24.30 23.45
N GLU A 171 28.30 24.11 23.41
CA GLU A 171 27.32 25.21 23.42
C GLU A 171 27.05 25.78 24.84
N ILE A 172 26.85 24.91 25.84
CA ILE A 172 26.37 25.30 27.19
C ILE A 172 27.31 24.90 28.35
N GLY A 173 28.51 24.38 28.06
CA GLY A 173 29.60 24.18 29.03
C GLY A 173 29.67 22.81 29.73
N GLU A 174 30.86 22.42 30.21
CA GLU A 174 31.18 21.04 30.64
C GLU A 174 30.56 20.55 31.97
N GLN A 175 30.43 21.40 33.00
CA GLN A 175 30.52 20.86 34.36
C GLN A 175 29.35 19.98 34.82
N LYS A 176 28.18 20.00 34.17
CA LYS A 176 27.01 19.16 34.51
C LYS A 176 26.05 18.88 33.33
N THR A 177 26.51 18.99 32.09
CA THR A 177 25.63 18.81 30.93
C THR A 177 25.16 17.37 30.81
N GLY A 178 23.85 17.16 30.87
CA GLY A 178 23.23 15.85 30.79
C GLY A 178 21.97 15.86 29.93
N LEU A 179 21.65 14.72 29.33
CA LEU A 179 20.40 14.54 28.60
C LEU A 179 19.22 14.62 29.58
N SER A 180 18.37 15.62 29.38
CA SER A 180 17.16 15.89 30.18
C SER A 180 15.98 15.07 29.66
N ARG A 181 15.74 15.12 28.34
CA ARG A 181 14.67 14.37 27.66
C ARG A 181 14.97 14.24 26.17
N VAL A 182 14.32 13.26 25.55
CA VAL A 182 14.23 13.13 24.09
C VAL A 182 12.87 13.67 23.66
N ILE A 183 12.89 14.62 22.74
CA ILE A 183 11.70 15.22 22.15
C ILE A 183 11.44 14.49 20.83
N PHE A 184 10.26 13.89 20.68
CA PHE A 184 9.81 13.24 19.47
C PHE A 184 8.69 14.09 18.86
N CYS A 185 8.99 14.69 17.72
CA CYS A 185 8.00 15.40 16.92
C CYS A 185 7.39 14.45 15.89
N SER A 186 8.24 13.66 15.24
CA SER A 186 7.91 12.65 14.22
C SER A 186 9.12 11.74 13.99
N PRO A 187 8.99 10.64 13.22
CA PRO A 187 10.14 9.94 12.65
C PRO A 187 11.01 10.91 11.88
N PHE A 188 12.33 10.74 12.01
CA PHE A 188 13.35 11.63 11.44
C PHE A 188 13.38 13.05 12.02
N ASP A 189 12.49 13.41 12.95
CA ASP A 189 12.57 14.64 13.73
C ASP A 189 12.52 14.39 15.24
N ILE A 190 13.72 14.12 15.74
CA ILE A 190 13.98 13.86 17.15
C ILE A 190 14.97 14.91 17.63
N TRP A 191 14.79 15.42 18.85
CA TRP A 191 15.73 16.36 19.47
C TRP A 191 16.14 15.89 20.85
N PHE A 192 17.44 16.00 21.13
CA PHE A 192 17.96 15.78 22.47
C PHE A 192 18.04 17.10 23.23
N GLU A 193 17.26 17.21 24.30
CA GLU A 193 17.37 18.34 25.23
C GLU A 193 18.48 18.04 26.24
N PHE A 194 19.55 18.82 26.19
CA PHE A 194 20.62 18.81 27.19
C PHE A 194 20.48 20.00 28.14
N VAL A 195 20.75 19.77 29.42
CA VAL A 195 20.64 20.78 30.47
C VAL A 195 21.92 20.91 31.28
N SER A 196 22.31 22.14 31.60
CA SER A 196 23.43 22.48 32.48
C SER A 196 23.04 23.66 33.38
N GLY A 197 22.57 23.35 34.60
CA GLY A 197 21.94 24.36 35.46
C GLY A 197 20.65 24.89 34.81
N ASP A 198 20.59 26.20 34.57
CA ASP A 198 19.44 26.87 33.92
C ASP A 198 19.57 26.94 32.39
N GLN A 199 20.71 26.52 31.82
CA GLN A 199 20.95 26.54 30.37
C GLN A 199 20.40 25.27 29.72
N ARG A 200 19.87 25.42 28.51
CA ARG A 200 19.34 24.34 27.67
C ARG A 200 19.98 24.41 26.29
N SER A 201 20.33 23.25 25.75
CA SER A 201 20.76 23.04 24.37
C SER A 201 19.86 21.96 23.76
N TYR A 202 19.43 22.16 22.52
CA TYR A 202 18.64 21.18 21.77
C TYR A 202 19.51 20.72 20.61
N VAL A 203 19.87 19.45 20.58
CA VAL A 203 20.75 18.92 19.54
C VAL A 203 20.00 17.88 18.75
N SER A 204 19.98 18.03 17.43
CA SER A 204 19.47 17.01 16.54
C SER A 204 20.43 15.80 16.58
N PRO A 205 19.94 14.57 16.83
CA PRO A 205 20.76 13.37 16.86
C PRO A 205 21.09 12.84 15.46
N LEU A 206 20.55 13.44 14.39
CA LEU A 206 20.79 12.97 13.02
C LEU A 206 21.66 13.96 12.26
N LEU A 207 21.39 15.27 12.35
CA LEU A 207 22.21 16.33 11.76
C LEU A 207 23.38 16.74 12.64
N PHE A 208 23.38 16.36 13.92
CA PHE A 208 24.42 16.77 14.88
C PHE A 208 24.62 18.29 14.95
N THR A 209 23.53 19.06 14.84
CA THR A 209 23.54 20.53 14.92
C THR A 209 22.67 21.03 16.08
N PRO A 210 23.04 22.17 16.70
CA PRO A 210 22.23 22.81 17.72
C PRO A 210 21.04 23.56 17.12
N GLY A 211 19.86 23.37 17.72
CA GLY A 211 18.59 23.99 17.37
C GLY A 211 18.18 25.06 18.37
N LYS A 212 17.56 26.14 17.89
CA LYS A 212 16.95 27.15 18.76
C LYS A 212 15.63 26.62 19.32
N ALA A 213 15.36 26.84 20.60
CA ALA A 213 14.11 26.43 21.26
C ALA A 213 12.84 26.84 20.49
N GLU A 214 12.78 28.09 20.03
CA GLU A 214 11.65 28.62 19.24
C GLU A 214 11.41 27.82 17.96
N LYS A 215 12.49 27.33 17.34
CA LYS A 215 12.38 26.44 16.20
C LYS A 215 11.85 25.10 16.66
N VAL A 216 12.43 24.46 17.68
CA VAL A 216 12.13 23.11 18.21
C VAL A 216 10.71 22.93 18.82
N PHE A 217 10.01 24.01 19.18
CA PHE A 217 8.65 23.92 19.77
C PHE A 217 7.47 24.39 18.89
N LEU A 218 7.69 24.70 17.61
CA LEU A 218 6.66 25.04 16.61
C LEU A 218 5.92 23.82 15.99
N ALA A 219 4.77 23.38 16.51
CA ALA A 219 4.04 22.21 15.95
C ALA A 219 3.18 22.56 14.71
N TYR A 220 3.03 21.62 13.78
CA TYR A 220 2.00 21.66 12.72
C TYR A 220 1.07 20.45 12.85
N PRO A 221 -0.26 20.65 12.87
CA PRO A 221 -1.20 19.52 12.90
C PRO A 221 -1.08 18.66 11.65
N MET A 222 -1.11 17.35 11.84
CA MET A 222 -1.44 16.43 10.75
C MET A 222 -2.90 16.61 10.31
N LYS A 223 -3.10 16.55 8.99
CA LYS A 223 -4.42 16.52 8.35
C LYS A 223 -4.75 15.08 7.98
N MET A 224 -5.51 14.41 8.84
CA MET A 224 -6.08 13.09 8.53
C MET A 224 -7.50 13.21 8.01
N THR A 225 -7.85 12.38 7.02
CA THR A 225 -9.24 12.16 6.59
C THR A 225 -10.03 11.45 7.68
N GLU A 226 -11.37 11.50 7.62
CA GLU A 226 -12.19 10.79 8.62
C GLU A 226 -11.99 9.27 8.55
N ALA A 227 -11.87 8.70 7.35
CA ALA A 227 -11.57 7.28 7.16
C ALA A 227 -10.24 6.86 7.83
N GLN A 228 -9.20 7.70 7.76
CA GLN A 228 -7.92 7.44 8.42
C GLN A 228 -8.05 7.44 9.95
N LYS A 229 -8.83 8.39 10.50
CA LYS A 229 -9.10 8.44 11.94
C LYS A 229 -9.90 7.21 12.41
N GLU A 230 -10.88 6.78 11.62
CA GLU A 230 -11.67 5.58 11.89
C GLU A 230 -10.80 4.31 11.87
N LYS A 231 -9.89 4.19 10.90
CA LYS A 231 -8.92 3.09 10.84
C LYS A 231 -8.00 3.07 12.06
N ILE A 232 -7.40 4.20 12.42
CA ILE A 232 -6.54 4.30 13.61
C ILE A 232 -7.30 3.90 14.88
N LYS A 233 -8.57 4.31 14.99
CA LYS A 233 -9.43 3.91 16.10
C LYS A 233 -9.68 2.41 16.12
N SER A 234 -9.99 1.79 14.97
CA SER A 234 -10.13 0.33 14.83
C SER A 234 -8.86 -0.39 15.28
N ASP A 235 -7.69 0.07 14.83
CA ASP A 235 -6.41 -0.55 15.16
C ASP A 235 -6.13 -0.55 16.66
N TRP A 236 -6.49 0.51 17.37
CA TRP A 236 -6.39 0.54 18.82
C TRP A 236 -7.41 -0.38 19.51
N GLU A 237 -8.64 -0.44 19.01
CA GLU A 237 -9.71 -1.32 19.54
C GLU A 237 -9.34 -2.80 19.39
N GLU A 238 -8.75 -3.20 18.25
CA GLU A 238 -8.26 -4.56 17.99
C GLU A 238 -7.19 -4.98 19.02
N ILE A 239 -6.16 -4.13 19.25
CA ILE A 239 -5.14 -4.39 20.27
C ILE A 239 -5.73 -4.43 21.68
N GLU A 240 -6.72 -3.58 21.99
CA GLU A 240 -7.40 -3.58 23.28
C GLU A 240 -8.17 -4.89 23.51
N ASN A 241 -8.83 -5.40 22.46
CA ASN A 241 -9.54 -6.69 22.45
C ASN A 241 -8.60 -7.90 22.48
N GLY A 242 -7.30 -7.68 22.31
CA GLY A 242 -6.28 -8.72 22.40
C GLY A 242 -5.96 -9.37 21.06
N GLU A 243 -6.41 -8.78 19.96
CA GLU A 243 -6.07 -9.18 18.60
C GLU A 243 -4.64 -8.71 18.28
N GLY A 244 -3.85 -9.58 17.67
CA GLY A 244 -2.48 -9.28 17.26
C GLY A 244 -2.43 -8.55 15.93
N PHE A 245 -1.23 -8.16 15.50
CA PHE A 245 -1.06 -7.72 14.11
C PHE A 245 -1.02 -8.96 13.21
N ASP A 246 -1.84 -8.98 12.16
CA ASP A 246 -1.63 -9.92 11.08
C ASP A 246 -0.45 -9.44 10.23
N LEU A 247 0.73 -10.02 10.47
CA LEU A 247 1.93 -9.74 9.67
C LEU A 247 2.14 -10.79 8.57
N SER A 248 1.14 -11.65 8.31
CA SER A 248 1.29 -12.81 7.42
C SER A 248 1.23 -12.46 5.94
N LEU A 249 0.78 -11.26 5.57
CA LEU A 249 0.51 -10.90 4.19
C LEU A 249 0.88 -9.43 3.95
N ASP A 250 1.53 -9.20 2.80
CA ASP A 250 1.87 -7.89 2.22
C ASP A 250 3.15 -7.18 2.73
N GLN A 251 4.31 -7.76 2.38
CA GLN A 251 5.59 -7.06 2.42
C GLN A 251 6.39 -7.30 1.13
N PHE A 252 7.17 -6.31 0.72
CA PHE A 252 8.07 -6.41 -0.42
C PHE A 252 9.34 -5.59 -0.19
N ARG A 253 10.48 -6.06 -0.72
CA ARG A 253 11.77 -5.38 -0.68
C ARG A 253 12.46 -5.49 -2.03
N ILE A 254 12.86 -4.36 -2.60
CA ILE A 254 13.85 -4.34 -3.67
C ILE A 254 15.20 -4.63 -3.02
N THR A 255 15.79 -5.76 -3.38
CA THR A 255 17.12 -6.12 -2.89
C THR A 255 18.21 -5.41 -3.68
N GLY A 256 19.31 -5.05 -3.02
CA GLY A 256 20.50 -4.52 -3.70
C GLY A 256 20.46 -3.01 -3.96
N VAL A 257 19.52 -2.29 -3.38
CA VAL A 257 19.61 -0.82 -3.28
C VAL A 257 20.69 -0.48 -2.23
N PRO A 258 21.66 0.39 -2.53
CA PRO A 258 22.68 0.78 -1.56
C PRO A 258 22.15 1.75 -0.49
N ASP A 259 22.90 1.88 0.61
CA ASP A 259 22.70 2.85 1.71
C ASP A 259 23.93 3.76 1.79
N PHE A 260 24.01 4.75 0.89
CA PHE A 260 25.15 5.67 0.84
C PHE A 260 25.09 6.71 1.97
N ASP A 261 26.26 7.00 2.54
CA ASP A 261 26.39 8.06 3.53
C ASP A 261 26.06 9.43 2.91
N TRP A 262 25.42 10.27 3.71
CA TRP A 262 25.11 11.65 3.34
C TRP A 262 26.40 12.44 3.06
N SER A 263 26.40 13.29 2.03
CA SER A 263 27.55 14.16 1.77
C SER A 263 27.19 15.53 1.18
N TYR A 264 26.36 15.57 0.14
CA TYR A 264 26.01 16.85 -0.53
C TYR A 264 24.64 17.41 -0.12
N GLY A 265 23.75 16.56 0.41
CA GLY A 265 22.34 16.84 0.65
C GLY A 265 21.55 15.53 0.63
N CYS A 266 20.38 15.52 1.25
CA CYS A 266 19.56 14.31 1.32
C CYS A 266 19.04 13.89 -0.07
N SER A 267 18.66 14.85 -0.93
CA SER A 267 18.13 14.53 -2.26
C SER A 267 19.18 13.96 -3.23
N PRO A 268 20.43 14.49 -3.32
CA PRO A 268 21.50 13.83 -4.07
C PRO A 268 21.88 12.47 -3.51
N THR A 269 21.83 12.26 -2.19
CA THR A 269 22.12 10.95 -1.57
C THR A 269 21.03 9.93 -1.89
N ALA A 270 19.75 10.25 -1.66
CA ALA A 270 18.63 9.38 -2.02
C ALA A 270 18.58 9.09 -3.53
N GLY A 271 18.87 10.09 -4.36
CA GLY A 271 19.02 9.90 -5.82
C GLY A 271 20.21 8.99 -6.17
N ALA A 272 21.31 9.06 -5.42
CA ALA A 272 22.45 8.17 -5.60
C ALA A 272 22.13 6.74 -5.18
N ASP A 273 21.27 6.52 -4.18
CA ASP A 273 20.81 5.18 -3.83
C ASP A 273 20.00 4.56 -4.97
N VAL A 274 19.05 5.33 -5.54
CA VAL A 274 18.28 4.93 -6.73
C VAL A 274 19.19 4.63 -7.92
N LEU A 275 20.16 5.51 -8.23
CA LEU A 275 21.08 5.28 -9.36
C LEU A 275 22.11 4.19 -9.08
N GLY A 276 22.46 3.94 -7.83
CA GLY A 276 23.32 2.83 -7.43
C GLY A 276 22.65 1.48 -7.64
N TYR A 277 21.34 1.40 -7.41
CA TYR A 277 20.54 0.25 -7.82
C TYR A 277 20.61 0.03 -9.34
N TRP A 278 20.34 1.07 -10.14
CA TRP A 278 20.41 0.94 -11.61
C TRP A 278 21.82 0.63 -12.12
N ASN A 279 22.86 1.17 -11.50
CA ASN A 279 24.25 0.84 -11.82
C ASN A 279 24.50 -0.67 -11.71
N ALA A 280 23.94 -1.33 -10.70
CA ALA A 280 24.03 -2.79 -10.54
C ALA A 280 23.16 -3.58 -11.54
N HIS A 281 22.30 -2.90 -12.31
CA HIS A 281 21.33 -3.47 -13.25
C HIS A 281 21.62 -3.07 -14.72
N GLY A 282 22.90 -2.97 -15.08
CA GLY A 282 23.35 -2.81 -16.47
C GLY A 282 23.58 -1.36 -16.93
N TYR A 283 23.60 -0.41 -16.00
CA TYR A 283 23.87 1.00 -16.24
C TYR A 283 25.21 1.42 -15.61
N ASP A 284 26.27 0.67 -15.92
CA ASP A 284 27.57 0.66 -15.22
C ASP A 284 28.32 2.02 -15.16
N LEU A 285 27.93 3.03 -15.94
CA LEU A 285 28.55 4.37 -15.94
C LEU A 285 27.84 5.36 -15.00
N LEU A 286 26.81 4.91 -14.28
CA LEU A 286 26.19 5.74 -13.26
C LEU A 286 27.13 5.91 -12.05
N ILE A 287 27.92 4.90 -11.70
CA ILE A 287 28.96 4.98 -10.66
C ILE A 287 30.31 4.53 -11.22
N ASP A 288 31.13 5.51 -11.59
CA ASP A 288 32.45 5.30 -12.21
C ASP A 288 33.59 5.18 -11.19
N TYR A 289 33.52 5.99 -10.12
CA TYR A 289 34.58 6.08 -9.12
C TYR A 289 34.06 6.64 -7.80
N TYR A 290 34.89 6.45 -6.77
CA TYR A 290 34.67 6.97 -5.43
C TYR A 290 35.78 7.97 -5.08
N PHE A 291 35.46 8.97 -4.26
CA PHE A 291 36.41 9.99 -3.83
C PHE A 291 36.14 10.45 -2.41
N ASP A 292 37.12 11.14 -1.81
CA ASP A 292 36.98 11.72 -0.48
C ASP A 292 36.64 13.21 -0.58
N ARG A 293 35.74 13.67 0.29
CA ARG A 293 35.24 15.05 0.33
C ARG A 293 35.26 15.58 1.76
N TRP A 294 35.65 16.84 1.94
CA TRP A 294 35.38 17.55 3.19
C TRP A 294 33.94 18.04 3.18
N ASP A 295 33.16 17.62 4.17
CA ASP A 295 31.81 18.10 4.36
C ASP A 295 31.75 19.31 5.30
N PRO A 296 31.36 20.50 4.81
CA PRO A 296 31.32 21.71 5.62
C PRO A 296 30.13 21.76 6.59
N LEU A 297 29.13 20.88 6.48
CA LEU A 297 27.92 20.90 7.30
C LEU A 297 28.11 20.09 8.59
N GLU A 298 28.61 18.87 8.48
CA GLU A 298 28.96 18.00 9.59
C GLU A 298 30.37 18.26 10.13
N TYR A 299 31.16 19.09 9.43
CA TYR A 299 32.53 19.43 9.81
C TYR A 299 33.44 18.19 9.91
N GLU A 300 33.26 17.23 9.00
CA GLU A 300 34.03 16.01 8.91
C GLU A 300 34.45 15.69 7.46
N TRP A 301 35.36 14.73 7.30
CA TRP A 301 35.68 14.18 5.98
C TRP A 301 34.74 13.00 5.69
N ASP A 302 34.06 13.06 4.56
CA ASP A 302 33.37 11.93 3.95
C ASP A 302 34.35 11.19 3.05
N TYR A 303 34.45 9.89 3.28
CA TYR A 303 35.34 9.02 2.53
C TYR A 303 34.52 8.08 1.67
N ASN A 304 35.04 7.74 0.49
CA ASN A 304 34.37 6.81 -0.43
C ASN A 304 32.97 7.29 -0.87
N VAL A 305 32.84 8.57 -1.23
CA VAL A 305 31.61 9.16 -1.79
C VAL A 305 31.53 8.78 -3.28
N PRO A 306 30.42 8.18 -3.77
CA PRO A 306 30.28 7.86 -5.19
C PRO A 306 30.19 9.14 -6.02
N ASN A 307 30.82 9.16 -7.20
CA ASN A 307 30.82 10.31 -8.11
C ASN A 307 29.39 10.81 -8.43
N VAL A 308 28.42 9.91 -8.47
CA VAL A 308 27.03 10.22 -8.78
C VAL A 308 26.39 11.20 -7.78
N GLN A 309 26.74 11.15 -6.48
CA GLN A 309 26.22 12.13 -5.51
C GLN A 309 26.65 13.56 -5.87
N GLN A 310 27.89 13.73 -6.32
CA GLN A 310 28.39 15.04 -6.78
C GLN A 310 27.68 15.48 -8.06
N GLN A 311 27.56 14.59 -9.03
CA GLN A 311 26.88 14.88 -10.30
C GLN A 311 25.42 15.29 -10.07
N LEU A 312 24.70 14.55 -9.23
CA LEU A 312 23.33 14.85 -8.81
C LEU A 312 23.25 16.19 -8.07
N SER A 313 24.20 16.50 -7.19
CA SER A 313 24.22 17.80 -6.50
C SER A 313 24.30 18.98 -7.48
N TRP A 314 25.07 18.85 -8.56
CA TRP A 314 25.15 19.87 -9.60
C TRP A 314 23.90 19.89 -10.48
N ALA A 315 23.43 18.72 -10.89
CA ALA A 315 22.28 18.58 -11.78
C ALA A 315 20.98 19.09 -11.16
N MET A 316 20.81 18.89 -9.86
CA MET A 316 19.64 19.33 -9.09
C MET A 316 19.78 20.74 -8.51
N ASN A 317 20.86 21.48 -8.83
CA ASN A 317 21.18 22.78 -8.21
C ASN A 317 21.18 22.75 -6.66
N THR A 318 21.68 21.66 -6.07
CA THR A 318 21.67 21.48 -4.62
C THR A 318 22.59 22.49 -3.94
N ASP A 319 22.07 23.21 -2.95
CA ASP A 319 22.88 24.08 -2.11
C ASP A 319 23.66 23.25 -1.09
N SER A 320 24.87 22.84 -1.46
CA SER A 320 25.77 22.06 -0.58
C SER A 320 26.18 22.77 0.72
N SER A 321 25.81 24.05 0.93
CA SER A 321 26.00 24.73 2.22
C SER A 321 24.84 24.56 3.19
N THR A 322 23.70 24.04 2.71
CA THR A 322 22.50 23.72 3.51
C THR A 322 22.00 22.29 3.31
N GLY A 323 22.46 21.61 2.26
CA GLY A 323 21.98 20.29 1.84
C GLY A 323 20.64 20.33 1.10
N GLY A 324 20.11 21.53 0.81
CA GLY A 324 18.75 21.71 0.29
C GLY A 324 18.65 21.64 -1.24
N THR A 325 17.59 20.99 -1.70
CA THR A 325 17.23 20.80 -3.12
C THR A 325 15.75 21.12 -3.33
N TYR A 326 15.39 21.80 -4.42
CA TYR A 326 13.99 22.03 -4.76
C TYR A 326 13.37 20.78 -5.40
N LEU A 327 12.13 20.44 -5.04
CA LEU A 327 11.41 19.28 -5.59
C LEU A 327 11.41 19.27 -7.13
N SER A 328 11.19 20.44 -7.74
CA SER A 328 11.16 20.61 -9.20
C SER A 328 12.49 20.30 -9.90
N ASP A 329 13.60 20.30 -9.16
CA ASP A 329 14.94 20.08 -9.72
C ASP A 329 15.38 18.62 -9.55
N MET A 330 14.68 17.82 -8.73
CA MET A 330 15.06 16.44 -8.43
C MET A 330 14.93 15.53 -9.64
N GLY A 331 13.71 15.30 -10.14
CA GLY A 331 13.45 14.44 -11.30
C GLY A 331 14.27 14.84 -12.53
N PRO A 332 14.21 16.12 -12.97
CA PRO A 332 15.01 16.60 -14.08
C PRO A 332 16.53 16.47 -13.85
N GLY A 333 17.01 16.68 -12.63
CA GLY A 333 18.41 16.55 -12.27
C GLY A 333 18.90 15.09 -12.36
N ILE A 334 18.15 14.13 -11.81
CA ILE A 334 18.47 12.70 -11.92
C ILE A 334 18.44 12.27 -13.39
N ARG A 335 17.41 12.67 -14.15
CA ARG A 335 17.33 12.38 -15.59
C ARG A 335 18.51 12.97 -16.36
N MET A 336 18.98 14.17 -16.00
CA MET A 336 20.14 14.79 -16.62
C MET A 336 21.40 13.96 -16.38
N VAL A 337 21.64 13.48 -15.15
CA VAL A 337 22.76 12.59 -14.83
C VAL A 337 22.72 11.29 -15.64
N CYS A 338 21.52 10.74 -15.87
CA CYS A 338 21.34 9.50 -16.62
C CYS A 338 21.50 9.65 -18.14
N ASN A 339 21.38 10.86 -18.69
CA ASN A 339 21.19 11.05 -20.14
C ASN A 339 22.05 12.13 -20.80
N HIS A 340 22.78 12.93 -20.03
CA HIS A 340 23.49 14.08 -20.57
C HIS A 340 24.96 13.75 -20.89
N PRO A 341 25.49 14.19 -22.04
CA PRO A 341 26.87 13.94 -22.43
C PRO A 341 27.91 14.55 -21.48
N ASP A 342 27.56 15.56 -20.68
CA ASP A 342 28.46 16.10 -19.63
C ASP A 342 28.80 15.08 -18.54
N TYR A 343 27.98 14.03 -18.40
CA TYR A 343 28.20 12.90 -17.50
C TYR A 343 28.51 11.61 -18.27
N GLU A 344 28.78 11.71 -19.57
CA GLU A 344 29.06 10.58 -20.47
C GLU A 344 27.94 9.51 -20.57
N ASN A 345 26.74 9.85 -20.08
CA ASN A 345 25.58 8.95 -20.05
C ASN A 345 24.57 9.30 -21.15
N ASN A 346 23.88 8.29 -21.67
CA ASN A 346 22.77 8.42 -22.61
C ASN A 346 21.85 7.18 -22.55
N TYR A 347 21.31 6.91 -21.37
CA TYR A 347 20.60 5.65 -21.11
C TYR A 347 19.10 5.69 -21.42
N GLY A 348 18.57 6.84 -21.81
CA GLY A 348 17.16 7.03 -22.15
C GLY A 348 16.24 6.96 -20.93
N PHE A 349 16.69 7.39 -19.75
CA PHE A 349 15.85 7.44 -18.55
C PHE A 349 14.80 8.55 -18.64
N GLU A 350 13.67 8.33 -17.98
CA GLU A 350 12.59 9.29 -17.80
C GLU A 350 12.35 9.53 -16.31
N ASP A 351 11.88 10.74 -15.97
CA ASP A 351 11.50 11.12 -14.62
C ASP A 351 9.99 11.36 -14.52
N TYR A 352 9.41 10.89 -13.42
CA TYR A 352 7.99 11.03 -13.10
C TYR A 352 7.90 11.49 -11.65
N THR A 353 7.30 12.67 -11.43
CA THR A 353 7.07 13.19 -10.08
C THR A 353 5.59 13.14 -9.80
N ASP A 354 5.21 12.38 -8.78
CA ASP A 354 3.84 12.34 -8.28
C ASP A 354 3.59 13.55 -7.38
N TYR A 355 2.80 14.49 -7.88
CA TYR A 355 2.36 15.69 -7.17
C TYR A 355 1.04 15.48 -6.40
N ASP A 356 0.36 14.36 -6.64
CA ASP A 356 -0.92 14.01 -6.02
C ASP A 356 -0.74 13.27 -4.68
N GLN A 357 0.51 12.90 -4.35
CA GLN A 357 0.89 12.30 -3.07
C GLN A 357 0.21 10.95 -2.83
N SER A 358 0.19 10.12 -3.86
CA SER A 358 -0.49 8.83 -3.86
C SER A 358 0.39 7.73 -3.26
N LEU A 359 -0.12 7.06 -2.22
CA LEU A 359 0.51 5.84 -1.69
C LEU A 359 0.60 4.77 -2.78
N GLY A 360 -0.49 4.59 -3.55
CA GLY A 360 -0.54 3.62 -4.63
C GLY A 360 0.54 3.86 -5.69
N TYR A 361 0.87 5.12 -5.97
CA TYR A 361 1.96 5.44 -6.90
C TYR A 361 3.32 4.93 -6.42
N LEU A 362 3.68 5.24 -5.16
CA LEU A 362 4.95 4.80 -4.59
C LEU A 362 5.04 3.26 -4.55
N ILE A 363 3.96 2.63 -4.08
CA ILE A 363 3.89 1.17 -3.99
C ILE A 363 4.05 0.53 -5.36
N ASN A 364 3.46 1.09 -6.40
CA ASN A 364 3.58 0.56 -7.75
C ASN A 364 4.99 0.71 -8.33
N GLU A 365 5.67 1.85 -8.12
CA GLU A 365 7.08 2.00 -8.49
C GLU A 365 7.92 0.88 -7.85
N ILE A 366 7.74 0.69 -6.53
CA ILE A 366 8.46 -0.33 -5.78
C ILE A 366 8.14 -1.73 -6.31
N ARG A 367 6.86 -2.04 -6.58
CA ARG A 367 6.41 -3.35 -7.08
C ARG A 367 7.05 -3.71 -8.42
N LEU A 368 7.19 -2.73 -9.31
CA LEU A 368 7.82 -2.93 -10.62
C LEU A 368 9.35 -3.08 -10.51
N GLY A 369 9.89 -3.07 -9.28
CA GLY A 369 11.31 -3.19 -9.00
C GLY A 369 12.06 -1.89 -9.18
N TYR A 370 11.39 -0.73 -9.02
CA TYR A 370 11.99 0.59 -9.20
C TYR A 370 12.04 1.32 -7.85
N PRO A 371 13.24 1.46 -7.23
CA PRO A 371 13.36 2.30 -6.05
C PRO A 371 13.14 3.76 -6.46
N ALA A 372 12.54 4.54 -5.56
CA ALA A 372 12.19 5.92 -5.83
C ALA A 372 12.71 6.86 -4.74
N VAL A 373 12.93 8.13 -5.10
CA VAL A 373 13.20 9.16 -4.11
C VAL A 373 11.86 9.57 -3.50
N TRP A 374 11.66 9.27 -2.23
CA TRP A 374 10.47 9.67 -1.49
C TRP A 374 10.80 10.87 -0.60
N ASN A 375 10.00 11.92 -0.75
CA ASN A 375 10.24 13.20 -0.11
C ASN A 375 9.15 13.49 0.90
N VAL A 376 9.55 13.99 2.07
CA VAL A 376 8.65 14.45 3.12
C VAL A 376 8.87 15.94 3.35
N PHE A 377 7.81 16.73 3.25
CA PHE A 377 7.86 18.20 3.25
C PHE A 377 7.14 18.82 4.43
N SER A 378 7.44 20.11 4.64
CA SER A 378 6.79 20.98 5.62
C SER A 378 6.97 20.48 7.05
N HIS A 379 8.12 19.84 7.33
CA HIS A 379 8.49 19.49 8.69
C HIS A 379 8.86 20.77 9.45
N PRO A 380 8.16 21.12 10.55
CA PRO A 380 8.42 22.33 11.32
C PRO A 380 9.87 22.60 11.75
N TYR A 381 10.68 21.54 11.85
CA TYR A 381 11.93 21.52 12.61
C TYR A 381 13.13 21.07 11.78
N TYR A 382 12.94 20.04 10.96
CA TYR A 382 13.92 19.53 10.00
C TYR A 382 13.76 20.14 8.61
N GLY A 383 12.62 20.79 8.34
CA GLY A 383 12.29 21.27 7.01
C GLY A 383 11.87 20.10 6.11
N ASN A 384 12.62 19.86 5.04
CA ASN A 384 12.26 18.88 4.03
C ASN A 384 13.34 17.81 4.00
N HIS A 385 12.95 16.54 3.90
CA HIS A 385 13.89 15.41 3.83
C HIS A 385 13.59 14.52 2.63
N SER A 386 14.63 13.98 2.02
CA SER A 386 14.57 13.08 0.87
C SER A 386 15.22 11.76 1.23
N ILE A 387 14.54 10.67 0.90
CA ILE A 387 14.84 9.32 1.37
C ILE A 387 14.72 8.37 0.17
N CYS A 388 15.44 7.26 0.15
CA CYS A 388 15.20 6.21 -0.84
C CYS A 388 14.12 5.25 -0.32
N ALA A 389 13.02 5.11 -1.06
CA ALA A 389 11.97 4.13 -0.78
C ALA A 389 12.15 2.90 -1.69
N MET A 390 12.11 1.72 -1.08
CA MET A 390 12.47 0.46 -1.76
C MET A 390 11.63 -0.75 -1.34
N GLY A 391 10.60 -0.55 -0.54
CA GLY A 391 9.78 -1.66 -0.07
C GLY A 391 8.58 -1.19 0.72
N TRP A 392 7.77 -2.15 1.17
CA TRP A 392 6.70 -1.91 2.13
C TRP A 392 6.45 -3.10 3.05
N GLY A 393 5.71 -2.87 4.12
CA GLY A 393 5.21 -3.86 5.07
C GLY A 393 6.29 -4.49 5.94
N PRO A 394 5.90 -5.33 6.91
CA PRO A 394 4.55 -5.51 7.46
C PRO A 394 4.13 -4.37 8.42
N PRO A 395 2.84 -4.28 8.84
CA PRO A 395 1.69 -5.17 8.55
C PRO A 395 1.10 -5.02 7.14
N ASP A 396 1.31 -3.90 6.46
CA ASP A 396 0.67 -3.64 5.17
C ASP A 396 1.47 -2.63 4.33
N THR A 397 1.00 -2.36 3.10
CA THR A 397 1.50 -1.30 2.21
C THR A 397 1.64 0.08 2.83
N THR A 398 0.99 0.41 3.95
CA THR A 398 1.16 1.73 4.58
C THR A 398 2.52 1.86 5.23
N TYR A 399 3.23 0.79 5.56
CA TYR A 399 4.58 0.87 6.12
C TYR A 399 5.63 0.85 5.02
N ILE A 400 6.20 2.00 4.69
CA ILE A 400 7.23 2.10 3.66
C ILE A 400 8.58 1.71 4.24
N CYS A 401 9.26 0.78 3.57
CA CYS A 401 10.66 0.46 3.84
C CYS A 401 11.56 1.42 3.09
N ILE A 402 12.48 2.02 3.84
CA ILE A 402 13.36 3.07 3.35
C ILE A 402 14.82 2.82 3.74
N HIS A 403 15.73 3.38 2.94
CA HIS A 403 17.08 3.73 3.36
C HIS A 403 17.10 5.22 3.64
N ASP A 404 17.39 5.53 4.89
CA ASP A 404 17.64 6.89 5.30
C ASP A 404 19.08 7.30 4.96
N THR A 405 19.30 8.58 4.71
CA THR A 405 20.60 9.07 4.25
C THR A 405 21.65 9.21 5.37
N TRP A 406 21.28 9.03 6.65
CA TRP A 406 22.14 9.38 7.78
C TRP A 406 22.92 8.18 8.36
N SER A 407 24.21 8.37 8.68
CA SER A 407 25.05 7.30 9.26
C SER A 407 24.64 6.77 10.65
N SER A 408 23.75 7.48 11.35
CA SER A 408 23.33 7.14 12.71
C SER A 408 22.04 6.31 12.77
N THR A 409 21.34 6.17 11.63
CA THR A 409 20.14 5.36 11.48
C THR A 409 20.49 3.95 11.02
N PRO A 410 19.64 2.95 11.34
CA PRO A 410 19.76 1.61 10.76
C PRO A 410 19.65 1.66 9.22
N GLU A 411 20.25 0.67 8.56
CA GLU A 411 20.23 0.52 7.10
C GLU A 411 18.80 0.53 6.54
N GLU A 412 17.91 -0.29 7.11
CA GLU A 412 16.49 -0.32 6.75
C GLU A 412 15.63 0.19 7.91
N MET A 413 14.75 1.14 7.60
CA MET A 413 13.72 1.62 8.52
C MET A 413 12.35 1.46 7.90
N LEU A 414 11.36 1.17 8.74
CA LEU A 414 9.97 1.08 8.34
C LEU A 414 9.14 2.14 9.01
N VAL A 415 8.43 2.86 8.17
CA VAL A 415 7.70 4.04 8.55
C VAL A 415 6.29 3.90 7.94
N ASN A 416 5.25 3.92 8.79
CA ASN A 416 3.83 4.12 8.43
C ASN A 416 3.46 5.45 7.71
N TRP A 417 3.36 5.44 6.39
CA TRP A 417 2.91 6.49 5.49
C TRP A 417 2.07 7.61 6.12
N HIS A 418 1.01 7.30 6.87
CA HIS A 418 0.05 8.28 7.40
C HIS A 418 0.49 9.04 8.65
N GLY A 419 1.57 8.64 9.33
CA GLY A 419 1.77 9.03 10.71
C GLY A 419 2.37 10.41 10.98
N TRP A 420 2.88 11.18 9.99
CA TRP A 420 3.84 12.24 10.37
C TRP A 420 4.08 13.47 9.46
N SER A 421 3.56 13.54 8.24
CA SER A 421 3.63 14.78 7.42
C SER A 421 2.35 15.05 6.63
N ASN A 422 2.12 16.33 6.30
CA ASN A 422 1.01 16.75 5.44
C ASN A 422 1.32 16.64 3.95
N ASP A 423 2.59 16.80 3.59
CA ASP A 423 3.04 16.82 2.19
C ASP A 423 4.14 15.76 1.98
N ARG A 424 3.95 14.92 0.97
CA ARG A 424 4.87 13.85 0.59
C ARG A 424 4.83 13.61 -0.92
N TYR A 425 5.98 13.51 -1.55
CA TYR A 425 6.08 13.42 -3.01
C TYR A 425 7.06 12.34 -3.42
N THR A 426 6.65 11.53 -4.39
CA THR A 426 7.50 10.48 -4.96
C THR A 426 8.10 11.01 -6.25
N VAL A 427 9.43 10.93 -6.36
CA VAL A 427 10.19 11.22 -7.58
C VAL A 427 10.76 9.89 -8.07
N ALA A 428 10.11 9.33 -9.09
CA ALA A 428 10.54 8.11 -9.75
C ALA A 428 11.41 8.43 -10.96
N VAL A 429 12.47 7.63 -11.14
CA VAL A 429 13.37 7.75 -12.28
C VAL A 429 13.79 6.37 -12.75
N ARG A 430 13.48 6.06 -14.00
CA ARG A 430 13.62 4.71 -14.56
C ARG A 430 13.91 4.77 -16.07
N PRO A 431 14.43 3.69 -16.67
CA PRO A 431 14.66 3.61 -18.11
C PRO A 431 13.35 3.87 -18.88
N GLY A 432 13.38 4.55 -20.03
CA GLY A 432 12.18 4.80 -20.85
C GLY A 432 11.58 3.53 -21.48
N SER A 433 12.24 2.38 -21.35
CA SER A 433 11.68 1.06 -21.65
C SER A 433 10.93 0.43 -20.48
N ALA A 434 10.88 1.08 -19.33
CA ALA A 434 10.14 0.63 -18.17
C ALA A 434 8.63 0.69 -18.43
N SER A 435 7.88 -0.17 -17.76
CA SER A 435 6.42 -0.21 -17.86
C SER A 435 5.79 1.12 -17.43
N VAL A 436 4.84 1.64 -18.21
CA VAL A 436 4.08 2.87 -17.94
C VAL A 436 2.78 2.53 -17.20
N TYR A 437 2.28 3.42 -16.33
CA TYR A 437 1.07 3.19 -15.51
C TYR A 437 0.05 4.33 -15.62
N SER A 438 -1.25 4.01 -15.42
CA SER A 438 -2.39 4.94 -15.34
C SER A 438 -3.13 4.76 -14.00
N TYR A 439 -3.37 5.85 -13.27
CA TYR A 439 -3.58 5.90 -11.82
C TYR A 439 -4.93 5.39 -11.29
N ASP A 440 -5.87 5.08 -12.16
CA ASP A 440 -7.22 4.61 -11.80
C ASP A 440 -7.50 3.21 -12.39
N ASN A 441 -6.48 2.52 -12.87
CA ASN A 441 -6.66 1.24 -13.55
C ASN A 441 -6.47 0.06 -12.61
N ILE A 442 -7.39 -0.91 -12.68
CA ILE A 442 -7.19 -2.27 -12.19
C ILE A 442 -6.51 -3.06 -13.30
N HIS A 443 -5.33 -3.58 -13.01
CA HIS A 443 -4.50 -4.30 -13.96
C HIS A 443 -4.58 -5.82 -13.78
N ALA A 444 -4.62 -6.46 -14.93
CA ALA A 444 -4.33 -7.86 -15.20
C ALA A 444 -3.24 -7.93 -16.30
N THR A 445 -2.67 -9.12 -16.54
CA THR A 445 -1.50 -9.28 -17.42
C THR A 445 -1.82 -8.87 -18.85
N ASN A 446 -2.96 -9.31 -19.38
CA ASN A 446 -3.40 -8.96 -20.72
C ASN A 446 -4.66 -8.08 -20.74
N ALA A 447 -5.25 -7.75 -19.60
CA ALA A 447 -6.43 -6.89 -19.47
C ALA A 447 -6.16 -5.80 -18.44
N SER A 448 -6.55 -4.56 -18.66
CA SER A 448 -6.62 -3.56 -17.59
C SER A 448 -7.82 -2.68 -17.81
N MET A 449 -8.43 -2.22 -16.72
CA MET A 449 -9.66 -1.44 -16.78
C MET A 449 -9.57 -0.21 -15.90
N ASN A 450 -9.89 0.95 -16.46
CA ASN A 450 -10.04 2.17 -15.68
C ASN A 450 -11.30 2.05 -14.78
N ILE A 451 -11.11 2.30 -13.50
CA ILE A 451 -12.15 2.34 -12.47
C ILE A 451 -12.08 3.68 -11.76
N THR A 452 -13.21 4.38 -11.70
CA THR A 452 -13.22 5.72 -11.11
C THR A 452 -13.61 5.72 -9.64
N ASN A 453 -13.34 6.85 -8.96
CA ASN A 453 -13.84 7.12 -7.61
C ASN A 453 -15.37 7.00 -7.46
N TYR A 454 -16.11 7.13 -8.55
CA TYR A 454 -17.56 6.98 -8.57
C TYR A 454 -18.00 5.56 -8.93
N GLY A 455 -17.05 4.69 -9.26
CA GLY A 455 -17.32 3.31 -9.61
C GLY A 455 -17.66 3.04 -11.07
N ALA A 456 -17.29 3.98 -11.95
CA ALA A 456 -17.44 3.82 -13.39
C ALA A 456 -16.52 2.70 -13.92
N ILE A 457 -16.93 2.10 -15.02
CA ILE A 457 -16.14 1.12 -15.77
C ILE A 457 -15.72 1.82 -17.06
N GLY A 458 -14.53 2.42 -17.04
CA GLY A 458 -14.09 3.35 -18.08
C GLY A 458 -14.36 4.83 -17.77
N ASP A 459 -13.68 5.70 -18.50
CA ASP A 459 -13.90 7.13 -18.64
C ASP A 459 -13.52 7.57 -20.08
N GLU A 460 -13.97 8.74 -20.55
CA GLU A 460 -13.70 9.18 -21.95
C GLU A 460 -12.19 9.43 -22.28
N THR A 461 -11.23 8.88 -21.51
CA THR A 461 -9.79 9.05 -21.66
C THR A 461 -9.10 8.03 -22.57
N ASN A 462 -9.82 7.05 -23.15
CA ASN A 462 -9.30 5.97 -24.02
C ASN A 462 -8.39 4.96 -23.30
N LEU A 463 -8.75 4.57 -22.07
CA LEU A 463 -8.06 3.52 -21.29
C LEU A 463 -9.05 2.60 -20.56
N ASP A 464 -10.21 2.34 -21.16
CA ASP A 464 -11.37 1.82 -20.43
C ASP A 464 -11.32 0.32 -20.19
N PHE A 465 -11.11 -0.45 -21.26
CA PHE A 465 -10.75 -1.85 -21.15
C PHE A 465 -9.66 -2.16 -22.16
N VAL A 466 -8.42 -2.01 -21.69
CA VAL A 466 -7.23 -2.26 -22.49
C VAL A 466 -6.93 -3.74 -22.49
N TRP A 467 -7.01 -4.37 -23.65
CA TRP A 467 -6.60 -5.76 -23.86
C TRP A 467 -5.37 -5.84 -24.75
N ASN A 468 -4.29 -6.47 -24.28
CA ASN A 468 -3.00 -6.54 -24.99
C ASN A 468 -2.51 -5.16 -25.49
N GLY A 469 -2.67 -4.13 -24.67
CA GLY A 469 -2.27 -2.75 -24.99
C GLY A 469 -3.17 -2.04 -26.01
N THR A 470 -4.33 -2.59 -26.36
CA THR A 470 -5.32 -1.94 -27.22
C THR A 470 -6.62 -1.75 -26.44
N ASP A 471 -7.11 -0.52 -26.35
CA ASP A 471 -8.43 -0.25 -25.77
C ASP A 471 -9.54 -0.88 -26.62
N GLN A 472 -10.43 -1.63 -25.97
CA GLN A 472 -11.52 -2.36 -26.60
C GLN A 472 -12.89 -1.86 -26.15
N LEU A 473 -12.93 -1.00 -25.14
CA LEU A 473 -14.17 -0.43 -24.59
C LEU A 473 -14.11 1.08 -24.81
N PHE A 474 -15.21 1.64 -25.30
CA PHE A 474 -15.35 3.08 -25.47
C PHE A 474 -15.95 3.75 -24.23
N ASP A 475 -16.88 3.06 -23.55
CA ASP A 475 -17.47 3.47 -22.29
C ASP A 475 -18.19 2.30 -21.60
N GLY A 476 -18.40 2.36 -20.29
CA GLY A 476 -19.06 1.33 -19.50
C GLY A 476 -19.65 1.87 -18.20
N THR A 477 -20.80 1.34 -17.80
CA THR A 477 -21.54 1.86 -16.64
C THR A 477 -22.42 0.80 -15.98
N LEU A 478 -22.51 0.88 -14.65
CA LEU A 478 -23.55 0.21 -13.89
C LEU A 478 -24.81 1.09 -13.92
N ILE A 479 -25.95 0.47 -14.24
CA ILE A 479 -27.24 1.13 -14.28
C ILE A 479 -28.07 0.64 -13.09
N LEU A 480 -28.58 1.59 -12.32
CA LEU A 480 -29.58 1.35 -11.28
C LEU A 480 -30.86 2.08 -11.63
N ALA A 481 -31.98 1.35 -11.61
CA ALA A 481 -33.28 1.95 -11.94
C ALA A 481 -34.35 1.51 -10.98
N TRP A 482 -35.18 2.42 -10.47
CA TRP A 482 -36.15 2.11 -9.43
C TRP A 482 -37.55 2.63 -9.73
N VAL A 483 -38.50 2.06 -8.99
CA VAL A 483 -39.89 2.51 -8.96
C VAL A 483 -40.09 3.43 -7.76
N VAL A 484 -40.27 4.75 -7.99
CA VAL A 484 -40.66 5.67 -6.91
C VAL A 484 -42.17 5.57 -6.68
N PRO A 485 -42.64 5.39 -5.43
CA PRO A 485 -44.07 5.43 -5.12
C PRO A 485 -44.69 6.79 -5.51
N GLY A 486 -45.45 6.81 -6.61
CA GLY A 486 -46.45 7.86 -6.84
C GLY A 486 -46.25 8.89 -7.95
N ASP A 487 -45.24 8.81 -8.85
CA ASP A 487 -45.35 9.38 -10.23
C ASP A 487 -44.05 9.39 -11.09
N THR A 488 -42.93 8.74 -10.71
CA THR A 488 -41.72 8.81 -11.56
C THR A 488 -40.89 7.54 -11.55
N MET A 489 -40.53 7.06 -12.75
CA MET A 489 -39.52 6.02 -12.97
C MET A 489 -38.20 6.75 -13.18
N ILE A 490 -37.14 6.31 -12.50
CA ILE A 490 -35.81 6.87 -12.70
C ILE A 490 -34.91 5.69 -13.03
N ALA A 491 -34.31 5.73 -14.21
CA ALA A 491 -33.23 4.82 -14.61
C ALA A 491 -31.98 5.67 -14.69
N MET A 492 -31.08 5.47 -13.73
CA MET A 492 -29.83 6.19 -13.68
C MET A 492 -28.78 5.37 -14.38
N ASP A 493 -28.41 5.82 -15.58
CA ASP A 493 -27.03 5.69 -15.98
C ASP A 493 -26.21 6.52 -15.00
N MET A 494 -25.34 5.85 -14.28
CA MET A 494 -24.60 6.52 -13.25
C MET A 494 -23.64 7.58 -13.81
N PHE A 495 -23.24 7.55 -15.10
CA PHE A 495 -22.04 8.28 -15.55
C PHE A 495 -22.03 9.02 -16.90
N THR A 496 -23.02 8.91 -17.82
CA THR A 496 -23.04 9.89 -18.93
C THR A 496 -23.34 11.32 -18.44
N THR A 497 -22.80 12.29 -19.18
CA THR A 497 -22.59 13.74 -18.89
C THR A 497 -23.74 14.56 -18.28
N HIS A 498 -24.93 13.99 -18.09
CA HIS A 498 -26.10 14.69 -17.57
C HIS A 498 -26.37 14.51 -16.07
N VAL A 499 -25.69 13.59 -15.36
CA VAL A 499 -26.06 13.29 -13.96
C VAL A 499 -24.92 13.02 -12.96
N LYS A 500 -23.68 13.49 -13.24
CA LYS A 500 -22.53 13.41 -12.31
C LYS A 500 -22.82 13.94 -10.88
N ASP A 501 -23.87 14.76 -10.71
CA ASP A 501 -24.28 15.32 -9.43
C ASP A 501 -25.13 14.37 -8.55
N SER A 502 -25.58 13.20 -9.05
CA SER A 502 -26.49 12.32 -8.32
C SER A 502 -25.84 11.27 -7.42
N TRP A 503 -24.50 11.14 -7.49
CA TRP A 503 -23.73 10.23 -6.64
C TRP A 503 -22.56 10.97 -6.01
N TYR A 504 -22.37 10.75 -4.71
CA TYR A 504 -21.27 11.32 -3.95
C TYR A 504 -20.33 10.22 -3.46
N PRO A 505 -19.04 10.24 -3.85
CA PRO A 505 -18.04 9.31 -3.33
C PRO A 505 -17.67 9.79 -1.93
N TYR A 506 -18.15 9.08 -0.91
CA TYR A 506 -17.80 9.40 0.48
C TYR A 506 -16.60 8.60 0.97
N ASN A 507 -16.24 7.52 0.26
CA ASN A 507 -14.94 6.86 0.36
C ASN A 507 -14.22 6.98 -0.98
N ALA A 508 -12.98 7.46 -0.98
CA ALA A 508 -12.15 7.51 -2.17
C ALA A 508 -11.76 6.09 -2.61
N LEU A 509 -11.53 5.93 -3.91
CA LEU A 509 -10.98 4.72 -4.51
C LEU A 509 -9.62 4.42 -3.90
N THR A 510 -9.49 3.20 -3.38
CA THR A 510 -8.22 2.62 -2.96
C THR A 510 -7.94 1.41 -3.82
N ILE A 511 -6.78 1.39 -4.47
CA ILE A 511 -6.26 0.20 -5.15
C ILE A 511 -5.10 -0.33 -4.31
N VAL A 512 -5.17 -1.60 -3.94
CA VAL A 512 -4.12 -2.34 -3.22
C VAL A 512 -3.86 -3.63 -3.95
N ASP A 513 -2.72 -4.25 -3.71
CA ASP A 513 -2.40 -5.52 -4.36
C ASP A 513 -2.57 -6.68 -3.43
N THR A 514 -3.01 -7.77 -4.04
CA THR A 514 -3.25 -9.03 -3.36
C THR A 514 -2.43 -10.11 -4.05
N THR A 515 -2.34 -11.27 -3.42
CA THR A 515 -1.72 -12.46 -4.02
C THR A 515 -2.38 -12.90 -5.33
N PHE A 516 -3.58 -12.40 -5.63
CA PHE A 516 -4.38 -12.77 -6.80
C PHE A 516 -4.39 -11.69 -7.89
N GLY A 517 -3.77 -10.53 -7.63
CA GLY A 517 -3.78 -9.35 -8.50
C GLY A 517 -4.25 -8.09 -7.77
N GLU A 518 -4.58 -7.06 -8.53
CA GLU A 518 -4.98 -5.77 -7.97
C GLU A 518 -6.42 -5.80 -7.45
N PHE A 519 -6.65 -5.21 -6.29
CA PHE A 519 -7.95 -5.06 -5.62
C PHE A 519 -8.29 -3.58 -5.44
N GLY A 520 -9.36 -3.14 -6.08
CA GLY A 520 -9.94 -1.81 -5.94
C GLY A 520 -11.12 -1.80 -5.00
N LYS A 521 -11.26 -0.74 -4.20
CA LYS A 521 -12.42 -0.48 -3.34
C LYS A 521 -12.83 0.97 -3.39
N THR A 522 -14.11 1.25 -3.61
CA THR A 522 -14.71 2.58 -3.44
C THR A 522 -16.12 2.47 -2.86
N ALA A 523 -16.68 3.57 -2.34
CA ALA A 523 -18.08 3.61 -1.92
C ALA A 523 -18.72 4.96 -2.19
N PHE A 524 -19.98 4.90 -2.64
CA PHE A 524 -20.75 6.06 -3.06
C PHE A 524 -22.19 6.00 -2.52
N ILE A 525 -22.76 7.19 -2.32
CA ILE A 525 -24.13 7.39 -1.80
C ILE A 525 -24.91 8.25 -2.77
N ASP A 526 -26.21 7.97 -2.90
CA ASP A 526 -27.07 8.80 -3.73
C ASP A 526 -27.22 10.22 -3.12
N THR A 527 -27.23 11.25 -3.95
CA THR A 527 -27.37 12.65 -3.50
C THR A 527 -28.80 13.16 -3.62
N ILE A 528 -29.71 12.34 -4.16
CA ILE A 528 -31.11 12.69 -4.42
C ILE A 528 -32.05 12.26 -3.29
N GLY A 529 -31.52 11.61 -2.25
CA GLY A 529 -32.21 11.32 -0.99
C GLY A 529 -33.00 10.00 -0.98
N LEU A 530 -32.59 9.02 -1.77
CA LEU A 530 -33.17 7.67 -1.78
C LEU A 530 -32.72 6.81 -0.61
N GLY A 531 -31.54 7.09 -0.04
CA GLY A 531 -30.93 6.28 1.00
C GLY A 531 -30.24 5.03 0.44
N LEU A 532 -29.72 5.09 -0.79
CA LEU A 532 -28.91 4.01 -1.36
C LEU A 532 -27.43 4.27 -1.16
N VAL A 533 -26.74 3.25 -0.65
CA VAL A 533 -25.29 3.21 -0.56
C VAL A 533 -24.80 2.03 -1.37
N VAL A 534 -23.77 2.23 -2.18
CA VAL A 534 -23.12 1.16 -2.93
C VAL A 534 -21.65 1.12 -2.56
N GLU A 535 -21.18 -0.08 -2.21
CA GLU A 535 -19.75 -0.36 -2.12
C GLU A 535 -19.34 -1.17 -3.35
N GLN A 536 -18.24 -0.77 -3.98
CA GLN A 536 -17.67 -1.47 -5.11
C GLN A 536 -16.34 -2.11 -4.74
N TYR A 537 -16.15 -3.33 -5.22
CA TYR A 537 -14.94 -4.11 -5.12
C TYR A 537 -14.54 -4.57 -6.52
N SER A 538 -13.31 -4.27 -6.94
CA SER A 538 -12.78 -4.58 -8.27
C SER A 538 -11.57 -5.49 -8.15
N VAL A 539 -11.43 -6.52 -8.98
CA VAL A 539 -10.25 -7.40 -8.99
C VAL A 539 -9.74 -7.66 -10.40
N GLY A 540 -8.44 -7.50 -10.63
CA GLY A 540 -7.78 -7.89 -11.88
C GLY A 540 -7.11 -9.25 -11.75
N SER A 541 -7.55 -10.25 -12.52
CA SER A 541 -6.90 -11.56 -12.58
C SER A 541 -5.79 -11.57 -13.62
N SER A 542 -4.54 -11.76 -13.18
CA SER A 542 -3.37 -11.98 -14.04
C SER A 542 -2.99 -13.45 -14.22
N ASP A 543 -3.80 -14.37 -13.70
CA ASP A 543 -3.39 -15.77 -13.62
C ASP A 543 -3.57 -16.49 -14.97
N PRO A 544 -2.49 -17.04 -15.56
CA PRO A 544 -2.57 -17.73 -16.84
C PRO A 544 -3.41 -19.03 -16.79
N ALA A 545 -3.64 -19.61 -15.62
CA ALA A 545 -4.51 -20.78 -15.43
C ALA A 545 -5.99 -20.40 -15.41
N TYR A 546 -6.34 -19.23 -14.87
CA TYR A 546 -7.73 -18.81 -14.68
C TYR A 546 -8.23 -17.77 -15.69
N GLY A 547 -7.32 -17.14 -16.43
CA GLY A 547 -7.58 -16.19 -17.49
C GLY A 547 -7.44 -14.73 -17.06
N ASP A 548 -7.31 -13.86 -18.05
CA ASP A 548 -7.24 -12.41 -17.86
C ASP A 548 -8.65 -11.80 -17.87
N PHE A 549 -9.06 -11.22 -16.76
CA PHE A 549 -10.37 -10.57 -16.63
C PHE A 549 -10.38 -9.59 -15.45
N ILE A 550 -11.44 -8.78 -15.42
CA ILE A 550 -11.73 -7.83 -14.34
C ILE A 550 -13.05 -8.24 -13.68
N LEU A 551 -13.01 -8.57 -12.39
CA LEU A 551 -14.19 -8.78 -11.56
C LEU A 551 -14.66 -7.45 -10.99
N GLN A 552 -15.95 -7.15 -11.12
CA GLN A 552 -16.63 -5.99 -10.54
C GLN A 552 -17.76 -6.45 -9.63
N GLN A 553 -17.72 -6.11 -8.36
CA GLN A 553 -18.72 -6.50 -7.37
C GLN A 553 -19.30 -5.28 -6.68
N TYR A 554 -20.63 -5.25 -6.58
CA TYR A 554 -21.40 -4.13 -6.04
C TYR A 554 -22.29 -4.61 -4.89
N VAL A 555 -21.99 -4.14 -3.67
CA VAL A 555 -22.85 -4.34 -2.50
C VAL A 555 -23.78 -3.13 -2.38
N ILE A 556 -25.04 -3.33 -2.76
CA ILE A 556 -26.08 -2.31 -2.79
C ILE A 556 -26.88 -2.38 -1.49
N LYS A 557 -26.90 -1.29 -0.73
CA LYS A 557 -27.51 -1.20 0.60
C LYS A 557 -28.67 -0.22 0.60
N ASN A 558 -29.77 -0.61 1.22
CA ASN A 558 -30.88 0.28 1.51
C ASN A 558 -30.78 0.79 2.96
N THR A 559 -30.46 2.07 3.10
CA THR A 559 -30.36 2.79 4.39
C THR A 559 -31.61 3.60 4.71
N ALA A 560 -32.62 3.58 3.83
CA ALA A 560 -33.90 4.23 4.05
C ALA A 560 -34.84 3.36 4.90
N ASP A 561 -35.89 3.99 5.42
CA ASP A 561 -36.95 3.34 6.21
C ASP A 561 -38.06 2.73 5.34
N THR A 562 -37.89 2.72 4.01
CA THR A 562 -38.85 2.19 3.05
C THR A 562 -38.25 1.14 2.14
N ALA A 563 -39.05 0.14 1.77
CA ALA A 563 -38.63 -0.88 0.81
C ALA A 563 -38.52 -0.28 -0.60
N MET A 564 -37.50 -0.71 -1.33
CA MET A 564 -37.20 -0.27 -2.68
C MET A 564 -37.22 -1.44 -3.66
N GLN A 565 -37.71 -1.20 -4.87
CA GLN A 565 -37.55 -2.13 -5.99
C GLN A 565 -36.65 -1.49 -7.03
N ALA A 566 -35.59 -2.19 -7.40
CA ALA A 566 -34.61 -1.70 -8.36
C ALA A 566 -34.29 -2.76 -9.42
N TYR A 567 -34.05 -2.34 -10.65
CA TYR A 567 -33.32 -3.12 -11.65
C TYR A 567 -31.85 -2.74 -11.57
N VAL A 568 -31.01 -3.75 -11.70
CA VAL A 568 -29.56 -3.58 -11.87
C VAL A 568 -29.21 -4.07 -13.27
N SER A 569 -28.42 -3.30 -14.01
CA SER A 569 -27.94 -3.70 -15.33
C SER A 569 -26.52 -3.21 -15.55
N LEU A 570 -25.72 -3.97 -16.28
CA LEU A 570 -24.43 -3.53 -16.79
C LEU A 570 -24.60 -3.04 -18.23
N SER A 571 -24.02 -1.90 -18.59
CA SER A 571 -23.96 -1.39 -19.97
C SER A 571 -22.50 -1.23 -20.39
N MET A 572 -22.15 -1.70 -21.58
CA MET A 572 -20.78 -1.68 -22.11
C MET A 572 -20.80 -1.33 -23.60
N ASP A 573 -20.18 -0.23 -23.96
CA ASP A 573 -19.96 0.19 -25.33
C ASP A 573 -18.63 -0.38 -25.84
N TRP A 574 -18.69 -1.53 -26.51
CA TRP A 574 -17.52 -2.23 -26.99
C TRP A 574 -17.07 -1.70 -28.35
N ASP A 575 -15.83 -1.23 -28.45
CA ASP A 575 -15.16 -0.75 -29.67
C ASP A 575 -14.08 -1.74 -30.15
N ILE A 576 -14.48 -2.99 -30.40
CA ILE A 576 -13.54 -4.11 -30.60
C ILE A 576 -12.79 -3.98 -31.93
N PHE A 577 -11.57 -3.44 -31.91
CA PHE A 577 -10.67 -3.20 -33.05
C PHE A 577 -11.20 -2.32 -34.21
N ASP A 578 -12.50 -2.30 -34.45
CA ASP A 578 -13.24 -1.55 -35.48
C ASP A 578 -14.57 -1.09 -34.86
N ALA A 579 -14.57 0.15 -34.34
CA ALA A 579 -15.69 0.80 -33.64
C ALA A 579 -17.03 0.78 -34.40
N TYR A 580 -16.99 0.57 -35.72
CA TYR A 580 -18.19 0.62 -36.54
C TYR A 580 -18.80 -0.76 -36.83
N ASN A 581 -18.17 -1.85 -36.39
CA ASN A 581 -18.62 -3.19 -36.77
C ASN A 581 -18.38 -4.22 -35.66
N ASN A 582 -19.36 -4.29 -34.76
CA ASN A 582 -19.45 -5.29 -33.72
C ASN A 582 -20.68 -6.16 -33.95
N ASP A 583 -20.54 -7.45 -33.67
CA ASP A 583 -21.62 -8.42 -33.66
C ASP A 583 -21.64 -9.10 -32.30
N SER A 584 -22.78 -9.68 -31.93
CA SER A 584 -23.07 -9.99 -30.55
C SER A 584 -23.74 -11.33 -30.33
N LYS A 585 -23.55 -11.89 -29.12
CA LYS A 585 -24.16 -13.15 -28.74
C LYS A 585 -24.29 -13.28 -27.22
N GLY A 586 -25.40 -13.86 -26.80
CA GLY A 586 -25.65 -14.25 -25.42
C GLY A 586 -25.65 -15.76 -25.17
N ASP A 587 -25.41 -16.13 -23.91
CA ASP A 587 -25.71 -17.42 -23.31
C ASP A 587 -26.54 -17.19 -22.04
N SER A 588 -27.84 -17.47 -22.16
CA SER A 588 -28.80 -17.27 -21.08
C SER A 588 -28.78 -18.35 -20.00
N VAL A 589 -28.10 -19.47 -20.24
CA VAL A 589 -27.94 -20.54 -19.24
C VAL A 589 -26.84 -20.15 -18.25
N HIS A 590 -25.74 -19.59 -18.77
CA HIS A 590 -24.56 -19.22 -18.01
C HIS A 590 -24.43 -17.70 -17.77
N ASN A 591 -25.53 -16.96 -17.92
CA ASN A 591 -25.60 -15.52 -17.64
C ASN A 591 -24.50 -14.67 -18.31
N LEU A 592 -24.18 -14.98 -19.56
CA LEU A 592 -23.03 -14.44 -20.27
C LEU A 592 -23.46 -13.72 -21.54
N ALA A 593 -22.80 -12.62 -21.90
CA ALA A 593 -22.93 -12.01 -23.21
C ALA A 593 -21.58 -11.46 -23.68
N TRP A 594 -21.34 -11.48 -25.00
CA TRP A 594 -20.10 -11.00 -25.60
C TRP A 594 -20.28 -10.47 -27.02
N HIS A 595 -19.39 -9.57 -27.39
CA HIS A 595 -19.25 -9.01 -28.73
C HIS A 595 -17.95 -9.51 -29.40
N TRP A 596 -17.90 -9.39 -30.72
CA TRP A 596 -16.68 -9.60 -31.53
C TRP A 596 -16.73 -8.74 -32.80
N CYS A 597 -15.58 -8.56 -33.44
CA CYS A 597 -15.47 -7.85 -34.71
C CYS A 597 -15.55 -8.81 -35.93
N PRO A 598 -16.65 -8.84 -36.70
CA PRO A 598 -16.78 -9.75 -37.84
C PRO A 598 -16.01 -9.28 -39.08
N SER A 599 -15.72 -7.99 -39.28
CA SER A 599 -15.01 -7.45 -40.45
C SER A 599 -13.54 -7.87 -40.49
N GLN A 600 -12.89 -7.98 -39.33
CA GLN A 600 -11.48 -8.28 -39.22
C GLN A 600 -11.23 -9.78 -39.01
N ILE A 601 -11.08 -10.54 -40.11
CA ILE A 601 -10.95 -12.01 -40.09
C ILE A 601 -9.87 -12.51 -39.12
N ALA A 602 -8.73 -11.81 -39.01
CA ALA A 602 -7.65 -12.17 -38.10
C ALA A 602 -8.03 -12.05 -36.61
N ASN A 603 -9.02 -11.21 -36.30
CA ASN A 603 -9.44 -10.85 -34.95
C ASN A 603 -10.74 -11.52 -34.52
N ARG A 604 -11.40 -12.30 -35.39
CA ARG A 604 -12.60 -13.09 -35.07
C ARG A 604 -12.41 -14.11 -33.95
N ARG A 605 -11.15 -14.39 -33.59
CA ARG A 605 -10.84 -15.26 -32.46
C ARG A 605 -11.09 -14.58 -31.12
N TYR A 606 -11.03 -13.24 -31.06
CA TYR A 606 -11.21 -12.49 -29.83
C TYR A 606 -12.69 -12.21 -29.57
N LYS A 607 -13.10 -12.39 -28.32
CA LYS A 607 -14.44 -12.06 -27.84
C LYS A 607 -14.31 -11.26 -26.56
N PHE A 608 -15.15 -10.25 -26.41
CA PHE A 608 -15.14 -9.37 -25.25
C PHE A 608 -16.54 -9.23 -24.70
N GLY A 609 -16.70 -9.25 -23.38
CA GLY A 609 -18.03 -9.28 -22.81
C GLY A 609 -18.07 -9.32 -21.30
N ALA A 610 -19.23 -9.69 -20.78
CA ALA A 610 -19.49 -9.78 -19.35
C ALA A 610 -20.25 -11.07 -18.99
N LEU A 611 -19.87 -11.65 -17.85
CA LEU A 611 -20.56 -12.75 -17.17
C LEU A 611 -21.15 -12.20 -15.87
N ARG A 612 -22.45 -12.38 -15.62
CA ARG A 612 -22.99 -12.16 -14.27
C ARG A 612 -22.57 -13.35 -13.39
N VAL A 613 -21.79 -13.07 -12.37
CA VAL A 613 -21.31 -14.07 -11.42
C VAL A 613 -22.51 -14.71 -10.73
N PRO A 614 -22.63 -16.06 -10.68
CA PRO A 614 -23.76 -16.76 -10.11
C PRO A 614 -23.68 -16.80 -8.58
N SER A 615 -23.60 -15.64 -7.92
CA SER A 615 -23.69 -15.51 -6.46
C SER A 615 -25.06 -15.91 -5.92
N ASP A 616 -26.06 -15.95 -6.79
CA ASP A 616 -27.41 -16.48 -6.55
C ASP A 616 -27.93 -17.26 -7.78
N ASP A 617 -29.13 -17.85 -7.69
CA ASP A 617 -29.76 -18.62 -8.77
C ASP A 617 -30.73 -17.79 -9.64
N THR A 618 -30.70 -16.47 -9.53
CA THR A 618 -31.52 -15.56 -10.34
C THR A 618 -30.94 -15.52 -11.76
N PRO A 619 -31.72 -15.88 -12.79
CA PRO A 619 -31.22 -15.83 -14.17
C PRO A 619 -31.19 -14.40 -14.69
N VAL A 620 -30.27 -14.10 -15.60
CA VAL A 620 -30.31 -12.86 -16.38
C VAL A 620 -31.59 -12.82 -17.22
N ILE A 621 -32.42 -11.81 -16.99
CA ILE A 621 -33.69 -11.66 -17.70
C ILE A 621 -33.53 -11.06 -19.09
N GLY A 622 -32.46 -10.32 -19.36
CA GLY A 622 -32.28 -9.66 -20.64
C GLY A 622 -30.84 -9.42 -21.06
N TYR A 623 -30.62 -9.59 -22.36
CA TYR A 623 -29.46 -9.17 -23.13
C TYR A 623 -29.96 -8.33 -24.31
N GLU A 624 -29.47 -7.10 -24.42
CA GLU A 624 -29.83 -6.20 -25.52
C GLU A 624 -28.58 -5.61 -26.17
N ALA A 625 -28.38 -5.90 -27.47
CA ALA A 625 -27.51 -5.12 -28.34
C ALA A 625 -28.20 -3.80 -28.70
N VAL A 626 -27.71 -2.67 -28.19
CA VAL A 626 -28.37 -1.37 -28.36
C VAL A 626 -27.63 -0.51 -29.38
N SER A 627 -28.31 -0.18 -30.48
CA SER A 627 -27.75 0.67 -31.54
C SER A 627 -27.66 2.15 -31.13
N HIS A 628 -26.45 2.72 -31.14
CA HIS A 628 -26.24 4.09 -30.65
C HIS A 628 -26.93 5.16 -31.48
N GLN A 629 -27.07 4.98 -32.80
CA GLN A 629 -27.73 5.95 -33.69
C GLN A 629 -29.20 6.24 -33.35
N TYR A 630 -29.82 5.39 -32.53
CA TYR A 630 -31.22 5.52 -32.14
C TYR A 630 -31.39 5.93 -30.67
N PHE A 631 -30.49 5.47 -29.79
CA PHE A 631 -30.66 5.56 -28.34
C PHE A 631 -29.73 6.55 -27.65
N ILE A 632 -28.50 6.73 -28.15
CA ILE A 632 -27.46 7.55 -27.53
C ILE A 632 -27.17 8.79 -28.38
N TYR A 633 -27.00 8.60 -29.69
CA TYR A 633 -26.86 9.68 -30.68
C TYR A 633 -28.21 9.95 -31.36
N PRO A 634 -28.65 11.21 -31.49
CA PRO A 634 -28.00 12.48 -31.15
C PRO A 634 -28.34 13.03 -29.75
N GLN A 635 -28.75 12.17 -28.80
CA GLN A 635 -29.25 12.58 -27.49
C GLN A 635 -28.16 12.98 -26.48
N GLU A 636 -26.88 12.74 -26.79
CA GLU A 636 -25.73 13.00 -25.89
C GLU A 636 -25.79 12.17 -24.59
N GLY A 637 -26.38 10.97 -24.64
CA GLY A 637 -26.46 10.04 -23.51
C GLY A 637 -27.79 9.27 -23.45
N TRP A 638 -27.94 8.42 -22.44
CA TRP A 638 -29.17 7.66 -22.22
C TRP A 638 -30.31 8.55 -21.72
N ARG A 639 -31.50 8.40 -22.29
CA ARG A 639 -32.73 8.97 -21.72
C ARG A 639 -33.37 7.99 -20.73
N ASP A 640 -33.73 8.46 -19.55
CA ASP A 640 -34.31 7.66 -18.45
C ASP A 640 -35.48 6.77 -18.90
N ASP A 641 -36.41 7.28 -19.71
CA ASP A 641 -37.57 6.53 -20.18
C ASP A 641 -37.23 5.43 -21.18
N GLN A 642 -36.19 5.63 -22.00
CA GLN A 642 -35.72 4.63 -22.96
C GLN A 642 -34.87 3.58 -22.27
N LEU A 643 -33.99 3.99 -21.36
CA LEU A 643 -33.17 3.09 -20.56
C LEU A 643 -34.05 2.19 -19.68
N TRP A 644 -35.06 2.77 -19.03
CA TRP A 644 -36.07 2.01 -18.29
C TRP A 644 -36.76 0.95 -19.17
N GLN A 645 -37.16 1.30 -20.40
CA GLN A 645 -37.79 0.34 -21.30
C GLN A 645 -36.86 -0.81 -21.68
N LEU A 646 -35.57 -0.54 -21.88
CA LEU A 646 -34.59 -1.55 -22.25
C LEU A 646 -34.32 -2.53 -21.10
N ILE A 647 -34.00 -2.02 -19.91
CA ILE A 647 -33.67 -2.86 -18.75
C ILE A 647 -34.88 -3.66 -18.23
N THR A 648 -36.11 -3.19 -18.46
CA THR A 648 -37.32 -3.90 -18.02
C THR A 648 -37.88 -4.87 -19.06
N LYS A 649 -37.37 -4.85 -20.29
CA LYS A 649 -37.92 -5.62 -21.42
C LYS A 649 -37.81 -7.13 -21.22
N GLY A 650 -36.72 -7.58 -20.61
CA GLY A 650 -36.46 -8.99 -20.35
C GLY A 650 -36.42 -9.86 -21.62
N SER A 651 -35.70 -9.42 -22.66
CA SER A 651 -35.49 -10.20 -23.88
C SER A 651 -34.01 -10.42 -24.19
N TRP A 652 -33.74 -11.49 -24.94
CA TRP A 652 -32.42 -11.80 -25.51
C TRP A 652 -32.47 -11.45 -26.98
N GLN A 653 -31.97 -10.27 -27.34
CA GLN A 653 -31.96 -9.78 -28.71
C GLN A 653 -30.52 -9.66 -29.22
N ASP A 654 -30.10 -10.65 -30.01
CA ASP A 654 -28.91 -10.57 -30.84
C ASP A 654 -29.21 -9.61 -32.01
N ASP A 655 -28.43 -8.54 -32.18
CA ASP A 655 -28.46 -7.71 -33.39
C ASP A 655 -27.18 -7.92 -34.21
N SER A 656 -27.35 -8.43 -35.43
CA SER A 656 -26.28 -8.72 -36.39
C SER A 656 -26.33 -7.71 -37.55
N SER A 657 -26.45 -6.41 -37.23
CA SER A 657 -26.69 -5.36 -38.23
C SER A 657 -25.42 -4.63 -38.70
N GLY A 658 -24.27 -4.86 -38.06
CA GLY A 658 -22.98 -4.28 -38.44
C GLY A 658 -22.88 -2.76 -38.19
N TYR A 659 -23.60 -2.29 -37.17
CA TYR A 659 -23.52 -0.92 -36.63
C TYR A 659 -22.91 -0.96 -35.23
N ASP A 660 -22.48 0.21 -34.77
CA ASP A 660 -22.01 0.46 -33.40
C ASP A 660 -23.12 0.13 -32.37
N ILE A 661 -22.81 -0.76 -31.41
CA ILE A 661 -23.75 -1.38 -30.46
C ILE A 661 -23.18 -1.52 -29.04
N SER A 662 -23.96 -1.09 -28.05
CA SER A 662 -23.72 -1.35 -26.63
C SER A 662 -24.32 -2.69 -26.18
N LEU A 663 -23.64 -3.36 -25.27
CA LEU A 663 -24.12 -4.53 -24.54
C LEU A 663 -24.84 -4.08 -23.28
N LEU A 664 -26.13 -4.40 -23.14
CA LEU A 664 -26.85 -4.31 -21.87
C LEU A 664 -27.12 -5.72 -21.31
N LEU A 665 -26.66 -5.99 -20.10
CA LEU A 665 -26.86 -7.25 -19.38
C LEU A 665 -27.66 -7.00 -18.09
N THR A 666 -28.91 -7.46 -18.06
CA THR A 666 -29.84 -7.19 -16.96
C THR A 666 -30.22 -8.47 -16.18
N PRO A 667 -29.65 -8.68 -14.99
CA PRO A 667 -30.05 -9.71 -14.02
C PRO A 667 -31.54 -9.77 -13.71
N GLY A 668 -32.19 -8.62 -13.49
CA GLY A 668 -33.60 -8.54 -13.14
C GLY A 668 -33.89 -7.58 -11.99
N ILE A 669 -35.10 -7.68 -11.43
CA ILE A 669 -35.55 -6.81 -10.34
C ILE A 669 -35.12 -7.37 -8.99
N ILE A 670 -34.52 -6.51 -8.17
CA ILE A 670 -34.19 -6.76 -6.77
C ILE A 670 -35.19 -6.02 -5.88
N THR A 671 -35.53 -6.63 -4.74
CA THR A 671 -36.32 -5.98 -3.68
C THR A 671 -35.42 -5.78 -2.48
N LEU A 672 -35.19 -4.52 -2.13
CA LEU A 672 -34.37 -4.09 -1.00
C LEU A 672 -35.29 -3.59 0.11
N GLU A 673 -35.57 -4.44 1.09
CA GLU A 673 -36.21 -4.02 2.35
C GLU A 673 -35.33 -3.03 3.13
N PRO A 674 -35.88 -2.25 4.08
CA PRO A 674 -35.09 -1.41 4.97
C PRO A 674 -33.95 -2.20 5.64
N ASP A 675 -32.76 -1.61 5.70
CA ASP A 675 -31.52 -2.20 6.25
C ASP A 675 -31.05 -3.51 5.55
N SER A 676 -31.61 -3.82 4.37
CA SER A 676 -31.19 -4.96 3.57
C SER A 676 -30.06 -4.61 2.60
N VAL A 677 -29.40 -5.66 2.09
CA VAL A 677 -28.28 -5.56 1.16
C VAL A 677 -28.46 -6.58 0.04
N HIS A 678 -27.99 -6.22 -1.15
CA HIS A 678 -27.93 -7.08 -2.33
C HIS A 678 -26.50 -7.09 -2.87
N LEU A 679 -26.03 -8.23 -3.35
CA LEU A 679 -24.76 -8.36 -4.06
C LEU A 679 -25.04 -8.54 -5.54
N GLU A 680 -24.46 -7.69 -6.36
CA GLU A 680 -24.39 -7.89 -7.79
C GLU A 680 -22.93 -8.00 -8.22
N SER A 681 -22.60 -8.91 -9.14
CA SER A 681 -21.20 -9.18 -9.50
C SER A 681 -21.07 -9.55 -10.97
N PHE A 682 -20.08 -8.97 -11.64
CA PHE A 682 -19.82 -9.14 -13.07
C PHE A 682 -18.34 -9.44 -13.30
N ILE A 683 -18.05 -10.45 -14.13
CA ILE A 683 -16.71 -10.68 -14.69
C ILE A 683 -16.69 -10.07 -16.09
N ILE A 684 -15.77 -9.15 -16.34
CA ILE A 684 -15.56 -8.49 -17.62
C ILE A 684 -14.29 -9.07 -18.23
N PHE A 685 -14.42 -9.66 -19.41
CA PHE A 685 -13.36 -10.48 -19.99
C PHE A 685 -13.09 -10.10 -21.43
N GLY A 686 -11.86 -10.35 -21.85
CA GLY A 686 -11.51 -10.69 -23.22
C GLY A 686 -11.11 -12.15 -23.27
N VAL A 687 -11.33 -12.83 -24.40
CA VAL A 687 -10.84 -14.21 -24.58
C VAL A 687 -10.37 -14.43 -26.00
N ASP A 688 -9.25 -15.13 -26.18
CA ASP A 688 -8.78 -15.61 -27.48
C ASP A 688 -9.24 -17.06 -27.69
N THR A 689 -10.23 -17.28 -28.56
CA THR A 689 -10.82 -18.60 -28.91
C THR A 689 -9.85 -19.67 -29.41
N THR A 690 -8.58 -19.32 -29.63
CA THR A 690 -7.52 -20.27 -30.03
C THR A 690 -6.63 -20.74 -28.88
N GLN A 691 -6.75 -20.15 -27.69
CA GLN A 691 -5.98 -20.56 -26.51
C GLN A 691 -6.56 -21.81 -25.84
N HIS A 692 -5.71 -22.48 -25.05
CA HIS A 692 -5.95 -23.79 -24.45
C HIS A 692 -7.08 -23.81 -23.40
N LEU A 693 -7.49 -22.64 -22.91
CA LEU A 693 -8.57 -22.47 -21.93
C LEU A 693 -9.98 -22.65 -22.54
N ILE A 694 -10.11 -22.84 -23.86
CA ILE A 694 -11.42 -22.79 -24.52
C ILE A 694 -11.91 -24.20 -24.85
N GLY A 695 -12.18 -24.92 -23.77
CA GLY A 695 -13.12 -26.04 -23.75
C GLY A 695 -14.58 -25.56 -23.84
N PRO A 696 -15.57 -26.48 -23.80
CA PRO A 696 -16.98 -26.11 -23.79
C PRO A 696 -17.39 -25.22 -22.61
N GLU A 697 -16.65 -25.27 -21.50
CA GLU A 697 -16.89 -24.54 -20.23
C GLU A 697 -15.80 -23.51 -19.90
N TRP A 698 -15.39 -22.72 -20.90
CA TRP A 698 -14.25 -21.78 -20.79
C TRP A 698 -14.42 -20.68 -19.71
N TRP A 699 -15.62 -20.48 -19.16
CA TRP A 699 -15.88 -19.55 -18.06
C TRP A 699 -15.59 -20.16 -16.67
N LYS A 700 -15.51 -21.48 -16.56
CA LYS A 700 -15.31 -22.21 -15.30
C LYS A 700 -14.03 -21.79 -14.57
N PRO A 701 -12.87 -21.62 -15.23
CA PRO A 701 -11.66 -21.13 -14.57
C PRO A 701 -11.84 -19.75 -13.91
N MET A 702 -12.48 -18.79 -14.61
CA MET A 702 -12.73 -17.45 -14.05
C MET A 702 -13.62 -17.51 -12.81
N LEU A 703 -14.67 -18.35 -12.83
CA LEU A 703 -15.53 -18.55 -11.66
C LEU A 703 -14.79 -19.25 -10.52
N ARG A 704 -13.93 -20.23 -10.81
CA ARG A 704 -13.10 -20.88 -9.79
C ARG A 704 -12.18 -19.87 -9.10
N PHE A 705 -11.57 -18.99 -9.89
CA PHE A 705 -10.80 -17.85 -9.38
C PHE A 705 -11.61 -16.96 -8.43
N CYS A 706 -12.88 -16.69 -8.76
CA CYS A 706 -13.78 -15.91 -7.90
C CYS A 706 -14.27 -16.64 -6.63
N GLY A 707 -13.86 -17.89 -6.40
CA GLY A 707 -14.18 -18.67 -5.21
C GLY A 707 -15.34 -19.66 -5.38
N PHE A 708 -15.73 -19.97 -6.61
CA PHE A 708 -16.77 -20.97 -6.91
C PHE A 708 -16.17 -22.35 -7.21
N TYR A 709 -17.03 -23.37 -7.36
CA TYR A 709 -16.65 -24.76 -7.61
C TYR A 709 -15.83 -25.39 -6.47
N ARG A 710 -16.21 -25.15 -5.22
CA ARG A 710 -15.54 -25.81 -4.10
C ARG A 710 -15.86 -27.27 -4.00
N GLY A 711 -14.91 -27.99 -3.42
CA GLY A 711 -14.91 -29.44 -3.26
C GLY A 711 -13.97 -30.15 -4.23
N ASP A 712 -13.69 -29.56 -5.39
CA ASP A 712 -12.66 -29.98 -6.34
C ASP A 712 -11.36 -29.26 -5.98
N VAL A 713 -10.64 -29.82 -5.00
CA VAL A 713 -9.42 -29.20 -4.46
C VAL A 713 -8.19 -29.55 -5.29
N ASN A 714 -8.26 -30.59 -6.13
CA ASN A 714 -7.17 -31.04 -6.98
C ASN A 714 -7.24 -30.50 -8.43
N GLU A 715 -8.31 -29.77 -8.77
CA GLU A 715 -8.58 -29.18 -10.08
C GLU A 715 -8.73 -30.20 -11.23
N ASP A 716 -9.26 -31.38 -10.95
CA ASP A 716 -9.52 -32.36 -12.01
C ASP A 716 -10.91 -32.21 -12.66
N GLY A 717 -11.73 -31.29 -12.15
CA GLY A 717 -13.06 -30.98 -12.65
C GLY A 717 -14.16 -31.88 -12.10
N GLU A 718 -13.87 -32.78 -11.17
CA GLU A 718 -14.81 -33.64 -10.48
C GLU A 718 -14.69 -33.45 -8.94
N ILE A 719 -15.76 -33.75 -8.19
CA ILE A 719 -15.66 -33.86 -6.72
C ILE A 719 -15.69 -35.35 -6.38
N ASP A 720 -14.56 -35.91 -5.97
CA ASP A 720 -14.43 -37.34 -5.71
C ASP A 720 -13.45 -37.70 -4.56
N GLY A 721 -13.06 -38.97 -4.48
CA GLY A 721 -12.15 -39.44 -3.43
C GLY A 721 -10.71 -38.92 -3.54
N ALA A 722 -10.29 -38.46 -4.72
CA ALA A 722 -8.97 -37.87 -4.95
C ALA A 722 -8.86 -36.51 -4.26
N ASP A 723 -9.93 -35.71 -4.20
CA ASP A 723 -10.00 -34.45 -3.46
C ASP A 723 -9.75 -34.65 -1.96
N VAL A 724 -10.38 -35.68 -1.38
CA VAL A 724 -10.16 -36.05 0.02
C VAL A 724 -8.70 -36.39 0.27
N VAL A 725 -8.06 -37.12 -0.65
CA VAL A 725 -6.63 -37.47 -0.54
C VAL A 725 -5.76 -36.23 -0.69
N PHE A 726 -6.07 -35.35 -1.64
CA PHE A 726 -5.34 -34.11 -1.88
C PHE A 726 -5.36 -33.21 -0.63
N LEU A 727 -6.54 -32.99 -0.04
CA LEU A 727 -6.67 -32.16 1.16
C LEU A 727 -5.96 -32.78 2.39
N ILE A 728 -5.96 -34.11 2.52
CA ILE A 728 -5.16 -34.81 3.55
C ILE A 728 -3.66 -34.63 3.31
N ASP A 729 -3.21 -34.71 2.07
CA ASP A 729 -1.80 -34.56 1.72
C ASP A 729 -1.32 -33.13 1.98
N TYR A 730 -2.13 -32.12 1.64
CA TYR A 730 -1.90 -30.72 2.02
C TYR A 730 -1.77 -30.57 3.54
N LEU A 731 -2.78 -31.00 4.31
CA LEU A 731 -2.84 -30.79 5.75
C LEU A 731 -1.78 -31.56 6.55
N PHE A 732 -1.38 -32.74 6.10
CA PHE A 732 -0.60 -33.68 6.94
C PHE A 732 0.67 -34.22 6.29
N LYS A 733 0.92 -33.98 5.01
CA LYS A 733 2.06 -34.57 4.28
C LYS A 733 2.90 -33.56 3.48
N ASN A 734 2.72 -32.25 3.74
CA ASN A 734 3.37 -31.18 2.97
C ASN A 734 3.08 -31.31 1.46
N GLY A 735 1.86 -31.71 1.10
CA GLY A 735 1.36 -31.67 -0.27
C GLY A 735 1.12 -30.24 -0.74
N ASP A 736 0.84 -30.09 -2.03
CA ASP A 736 0.53 -28.78 -2.62
C ASP A 736 -0.77 -28.22 -2.02
N GLN A 737 -0.86 -26.89 -1.93
CA GLN A 737 -2.08 -26.22 -1.47
C GLN A 737 -3.18 -26.26 -2.52
N PRO A 738 -4.46 -26.17 -2.11
CA PRO A 738 -5.56 -25.91 -3.05
C PRO A 738 -5.32 -24.64 -3.86
N ASP A 739 -5.76 -24.67 -5.13
CA ASP A 739 -5.62 -23.58 -6.11
C ASP A 739 -7.03 -23.11 -6.54
N PRO A 740 -7.29 -21.82 -6.85
CA PRO A 740 -6.42 -20.63 -6.82
C PRO A 740 -5.86 -20.26 -5.44
N SER A 741 -6.54 -20.66 -4.37
CA SER A 741 -6.21 -20.25 -3.01
C SER A 741 -6.46 -21.37 -2.01
N VAL A 742 -5.78 -21.29 -0.86
CA VAL A 742 -6.00 -22.20 0.27
C VAL A 742 -7.48 -22.25 0.65
N GLU A 743 -8.22 -21.14 0.54
CA GLU A 743 -9.66 -21.07 0.85
C GLU A 743 -10.51 -22.07 0.02
N GLN A 744 -10.04 -22.57 -1.13
CA GLN A 744 -10.74 -23.65 -1.85
C GLN A 744 -10.82 -24.96 -1.07
N GLY A 745 -9.93 -25.14 -0.08
CA GLY A 745 -9.96 -26.26 0.86
C GLY A 745 -10.93 -26.09 2.03
N ASP A 746 -11.54 -24.90 2.19
CA ASP A 746 -12.58 -24.63 3.21
C ASP A 746 -13.94 -25.08 2.66
N VAL A 747 -14.18 -26.39 2.78
CA VAL A 747 -15.34 -27.07 2.21
C VAL A 747 -16.60 -26.76 3.02
N ASN A 748 -16.45 -26.47 4.32
CA ASN A 748 -17.56 -26.22 5.23
C ASN A 748 -17.86 -24.73 5.48
N ASP A 749 -17.08 -23.82 4.89
CA ASP A 749 -17.20 -22.36 5.02
C ASP A 749 -17.13 -21.89 6.48
N ASP A 750 -16.26 -22.52 7.27
CA ASP A 750 -15.97 -22.12 8.67
C ASP A 750 -14.79 -21.13 8.78
N GLN A 751 -14.23 -20.73 7.64
CA GLN A 751 -13.08 -19.85 7.46
C GLN A 751 -11.75 -20.45 7.90
N VAL A 752 -11.69 -21.76 8.15
CA VAL A 752 -10.48 -22.44 8.60
C VAL A 752 -10.29 -23.78 7.90
N VAL A 753 -9.33 -23.84 6.98
CA VAL A 753 -8.96 -25.11 6.31
C VAL A 753 -8.30 -26.08 7.30
N ASN A 754 -9.02 -27.12 7.67
CA ASN A 754 -8.59 -28.10 8.66
C ASN A 754 -9.20 -29.50 8.44
N VAL A 755 -9.08 -30.39 9.43
CA VAL A 755 -9.61 -31.77 9.35
C VAL A 755 -11.14 -31.82 9.23
N ALA A 756 -11.85 -30.78 9.66
CA ALA A 756 -13.29 -30.66 9.53
C ALA A 756 -13.73 -30.60 8.06
N ASP A 757 -12.94 -30.01 7.18
CA ASP A 757 -13.20 -29.97 5.73
C ASP A 757 -13.10 -31.35 5.10
N VAL A 758 -12.05 -32.10 5.47
CA VAL A 758 -11.87 -33.50 5.05
C VAL A 758 -13.08 -34.34 5.47
N VAL A 759 -13.56 -34.15 6.71
CA VAL A 759 -14.74 -34.86 7.22
C VAL A 759 -16.00 -34.45 6.45
N SER A 760 -16.17 -33.15 6.18
CA SER A 760 -17.32 -32.60 5.44
C SER A 760 -17.37 -33.13 4.02
N LEU A 761 -16.23 -33.19 3.33
CA LEU A 761 -16.12 -33.75 1.99
C LEU A 761 -16.41 -35.26 1.94
N ILE A 762 -15.93 -36.03 2.92
CA ILE A 762 -16.28 -37.46 3.08
C ILE A 762 -17.77 -37.64 3.34
N ASP A 763 -18.36 -36.80 4.18
CA ASP A 763 -19.77 -36.88 4.54
C ASP A 763 -20.65 -36.56 3.32
N TYR A 764 -20.28 -35.56 2.52
CA TYR A 764 -20.91 -35.27 1.23
C TYR A 764 -20.83 -36.48 0.29
N LEU A 765 -19.63 -36.99 0.01
CA LEU A 765 -19.38 -38.04 -0.98
C LEU A 765 -20.00 -39.40 -0.61
N PHE A 766 -19.97 -39.77 0.68
CA PHE A 766 -20.25 -41.15 1.10
C PHE A 766 -21.39 -41.29 2.11
N LYS A 767 -21.87 -40.20 2.72
CA LYS A 767 -22.87 -40.25 3.80
C LYS A 767 -24.11 -39.38 3.58
N GLY A 768 -24.19 -38.66 2.46
CA GLY A 768 -25.31 -37.76 2.16
C GLY A 768 -25.33 -36.51 3.04
N GLY A 769 -24.15 -36.04 3.46
CA GLY A 769 -23.97 -34.75 4.13
C GLY A 769 -24.22 -33.55 3.20
N PRO A 770 -24.15 -32.32 3.74
CA PRO A 770 -24.25 -31.09 2.94
C PRO A 770 -23.18 -31.04 1.85
N CYS A 771 -23.49 -30.43 0.71
CA CYS A 771 -22.48 -30.15 -0.30
C CYS A 771 -21.50 -29.05 0.17
N PRO A 772 -20.33 -28.93 -0.49
CA PRO A 772 -19.45 -27.78 -0.29
C PRO A 772 -20.18 -26.46 -0.53
N ILE A 773 -19.73 -25.39 0.12
CA ILE A 773 -20.34 -24.05 0.07
C ILE A 773 -19.41 -23.10 -0.67
N ASP A 774 -19.87 -22.51 -1.78
CA ASP A 774 -19.18 -21.43 -2.50
C ASP A 774 -19.42 -20.07 -1.81
N HIS A 775 -18.37 -19.26 -1.68
CA HIS A 775 -18.36 -17.86 -1.26
C HIS A 775 -17.54 -17.02 -2.23
N ASN A 776 -17.81 -15.73 -2.27
CA ASN A 776 -17.07 -14.80 -3.11
C ASN A 776 -15.70 -14.51 -2.48
N LEU A 777 -14.62 -14.98 -3.10
CA LEU A 777 -13.25 -14.94 -2.54
C LEU A 777 -12.80 -13.52 -2.16
N PHE A 778 -13.18 -12.55 -2.99
CA PHE A 778 -12.66 -11.18 -2.92
C PHE A 778 -13.55 -10.20 -2.16
N LEU A 779 -14.68 -10.66 -1.61
CA LEU A 779 -15.46 -9.80 -0.73
C LEU A 779 -14.80 -9.74 0.65
N PRO A 780 -14.73 -8.55 1.29
CA PRO A 780 -14.31 -8.47 2.69
C PRO A 780 -15.41 -8.97 3.61
N GLN A 781 -15.08 -9.25 4.87
CA GLN A 781 -16.09 -9.42 5.91
C GLN A 781 -16.85 -8.09 6.14
N PRO A 782 -18.15 -8.13 6.46
CA PRO A 782 -19.00 -9.31 6.69
C PRO A 782 -19.62 -9.91 5.40
N TRP A 783 -19.29 -9.37 4.22
CA TRP A 783 -19.95 -9.72 2.97
C TRP A 783 -19.60 -11.13 2.49
N LYS A 784 -18.34 -11.54 2.67
CA LYS A 784 -17.86 -12.90 2.35
C LYS A 784 -18.78 -13.98 2.93
N SER A 785 -19.00 -13.95 4.24
CA SER A 785 -19.86 -14.94 4.93
C SER A 785 -21.36 -14.70 4.75
N LYS A 786 -21.77 -13.52 4.29
CA LYS A 786 -23.18 -13.22 4.04
C LYS A 786 -23.66 -13.75 2.69
N PHE A 787 -22.80 -13.70 1.67
CA PHE A 787 -23.13 -14.05 0.30
C PHE A 787 -22.47 -15.37 -0.11
N VAL A 788 -23.12 -16.46 0.31
CA VAL A 788 -22.68 -17.84 0.09
C VAL A 788 -23.78 -18.68 -0.56
N ARG A 789 -23.40 -19.76 -1.24
CA ARG A 789 -24.33 -20.67 -1.93
C ARG A 789 -23.83 -22.12 -1.91
N PRO A 790 -24.70 -23.11 -2.17
CA PRO A 790 -24.25 -24.45 -2.53
C PRO A 790 -23.28 -24.41 -3.72
N SER A 791 -22.22 -25.22 -3.65
CA SER A 791 -21.19 -25.32 -4.69
C SER A 791 -21.80 -25.49 -6.08
N LEU A 792 -21.26 -24.76 -7.07
CA LEU A 792 -21.74 -24.80 -8.46
C LEU A 792 -21.74 -26.22 -9.06
N PHE A 793 -20.92 -27.14 -8.54
CA PHE A 793 -20.98 -28.56 -8.91
C PHE A 793 -22.33 -29.22 -8.65
N THR A 794 -23.19 -28.63 -7.82
CA THR A 794 -24.55 -29.13 -7.56
C THR A 794 -25.61 -28.50 -8.48
N ASN A 795 -25.25 -27.47 -9.25
CA ASN A 795 -26.16 -26.78 -10.14
C ASN A 795 -26.02 -27.31 -11.57
N LEU A 796 -27.06 -27.96 -12.08
CA LEU A 796 -27.09 -28.57 -13.42
C LEU A 796 -26.82 -27.59 -14.57
N ASN A 797 -27.05 -26.29 -14.37
CA ASN A 797 -26.77 -25.27 -15.39
C ASN A 797 -25.29 -24.85 -15.41
N TRP A 798 -24.51 -25.24 -14.40
CA TRP A 798 -23.09 -24.90 -14.25
C TRP A 798 -22.20 -26.15 -14.15
N GLN A 799 -22.76 -27.33 -14.44
CA GLN A 799 -22.04 -28.61 -14.46
C GLN A 799 -21.35 -28.88 -15.78
#